data_AF-A0AAE8W1G2-F1
#
_entry.id   AF-A0AAE8W1G2-F1
#
_cell.length_a   1.000
_cell.length_b   1.000
_cell.length_c   1.000
_cell.angle_alpha   90.00
_cell.angle_beta   90.00
_cell.angle_gamma   90.00
#
_symmetry.space_group_name_H-M   'P 1'
#
loop_
_entity.id
_entity.type
_entity.pdbx_description
1 polymer ?
#
loop_
_entity_poly.entity_id
_entity_poly.type
_entity_poly.pdbx_seq_one_letter_code
_entity_poly.pdbx_strand_id
1 'polypeptide(L)'
;MSESEYGISSSAGVRLHRVLGRPPRRDCGQYVAWSPDGRRLAVPVDESRVRVVDVESDTDVAVLELPGKAGYVNQVAWSPDGSRIAAACGSDGVRVWDVDRPDRSLHLKAHTGWVGEIAWSNSGDRLASGAQDSTVRIWNARGRRPLRTIEAHDDYVNGLAWSPDDTLLATGSADRTVKVWNTTGSSPKLVTSWAVPDIVDCIAWSADGRTVAAGSSDGKVVCLSIDTGGPTKAVASLEGHTDIVWEVMFSADGKILGSTALDRTIRLWRTDDWNTVAVLRLPHVDVGDTDDDQDSSVSGGFVDSDRRARPTFAFHPTLPRLALWTNQAGLSLWDYDLDVLLRQQVADESVRYLTAKVVLVGDTGVGKTGLGWRLAHGGFREHASTHGQQFWLIDDLRTQRADGTDCEAVLWDLAGQHVYRPVHAIFLDNVDLALVLFDPTNRQEPLKGVRFWLKQLSGGGGRLPPAVLVGARVDRGAPVLSQPDLDQFCQRHGISGGYVSTSAANGTGVEQLMDLLRGQIQWERMTTTVTTRTFKRIKEFALALKERPDRRGVLVSPTELRRQLRETDPEWRFTDAEMMTAVGHLENHGYVSVLRTSSGAQTVLLAPELLVDLASSVFLRADKHPQELGALSEVTLLGGGYEFPELETLDPAERQVLLDAAVVRFLEHNLCFRDTLGAETLLIFPGLIKQKRPLFDAIETVDDVSYVVRGRVENVYPALVVLLGHTPTFTRVNYWQSQAQFEMGSGDQICGFRLFQEREGEIELVLHYSDAVPRYGRTMFQGLFERFLYQRDVTVTAFPPVFCGNGHKQERSAVMGSLRHGMRTMFCFRCGDRIDLPETEQPVAFGAEDTRLVERDEAVARLRSTYETYLVRVKSFRSDRTVPRCYVSHLPADSAWAAQLARDLREAGVLVVEDAADVRDEDAVLVVLTPEHGRALDRPSGTSAADAELIRARRCTGPGRGQWSRVVPLLRVGTARTALPALLRGLVPGEFQDDTRYAVALFDLVLTLYAIPFNHPAFQPLRAALQRKWGTHMGERAGALPPSSAEPDTEVYLSYSWSEASNAVADELDLAFQARGVTVVRDRRDIGYKASIKQFMARLGQGKCVILVISDAYLKSQNCLFELLETAKHGEFADRVFPVVLPDARIYRPQDRIRYVRYWEEQIRELDEELKTVSAANLQGFREDIDLYTEIRAHLPRLADILRDMNTLSPDLHRDSDFSEIFEAVMTRLASE
;
A
#
# COMPACT_ATOMS: atom_id res chain seq x y z
N MET A 1 34.15 -42.75 -16.03
CA MET A 1 32.91 -42.25 -15.40
C MET A 1 32.34 -41.22 -16.36
N SER A 2 31.07 -41.35 -16.72
CA SER A 2 30.44 -40.53 -17.78
C SER A 2 29.84 -39.25 -17.22
N GLU A 3 29.67 -38.24 -18.07
CA GLU A 3 29.03 -36.95 -17.75
C GLU A 3 27.63 -37.14 -17.12
N SER A 4 26.94 -38.24 -17.47
CA SER A 4 25.65 -38.62 -16.91
C SER A 4 25.67 -39.01 -15.42
N GLU A 5 26.79 -39.49 -14.88
CA GLU A 5 26.90 -39.91 -13.46
C GLU A 5 26.99 -38.71 -12.51
N TYR A 6 27.44 -37.55 -12.99
CA TYR A 6 27.58 -36.32 -12.19
C TYR A 6 26.48 -35.28 -12.48
N GLY A 7 25.54 -35.58 -13.38
CA GLY A 7 24.39 -34.72 -13.67
C GLY A 7 24.74 -33.35 -14.26
N ILE A 8 25.94 -33.16 -14.79
CA ILE A 8 26.39 -31.93 -15.46
C ILE A 8 26.29 -32.14 -16.97
N SER A 9 25.47 -31.34 -17.67
CA SER A 9 25.38 -31.42 -19.12
C SER A 9 26.53 -30.64 -19.77
N SER A 10 27.38 -31.30 -20.55
CA SER A 10 28.42 -30.64 -21.35
C SER A 10 27.79 -29.80 -22.47
N SER A 11 28.28 -28.56 -22.63
CA SER A 11 28.04 -27.78 -23.85
C SER A 11 29.10 -28.16 -24.88
N ALA A 12 28.75 -28.12 -26.17
CA ALA A 12 29.71 -28.41 -27.23
C ALA A 12 30.97 -27.54 -27.07
N GLY A 13 32.17 -28.15 -27.08
CA GLY A 13 33.43 -27.45 -26.86
C GLY A 13 33.98 -27.49 -25.43
N VAL A 14 33.21 -27.96 -24.44
CA VAL A 14 33.68 -28.18 -23.05
C VAL A 14 33.45 -29.64 -22.67
N ARG A 15 34.45 -30.31 -22.09
CA ARG A 15 34.39 -31.74 -21.75
C ARG A 15 35.01 -32.04 -20.40
N LEU A 16 34.41 -32.98 -19.68
CA LEU A 16 34.96 -33.46 -18.41
C LEU A 16 36.30 -34.17 -18.66
N HIS A 17 37.38 -33.67 -18.05
CA HIS A 17 38.71 -34.26 -18.12
C HIS A 17 38.91 -35.32 -17.02
N ARG A 18 38.64 -34.95 -15.77
CA ARG A 18 38.89 -35.79 -14.58
C ARG A 18 38.07 -35.30 -13.39
N VAL A 19 37.69 -36.20 -12.49
CA VAL A 19 37.15 -35.87 -11.16
C VAL A 19 38.20 -36.26 -10.10
N LEU A 20 38.42 -35.40 -9.12
CA LEU A 20 39.45 -35.52 -8.08
C LEU A 20 38.80 -35.58 -6.69
N GLY A 21 39.34 -36.44 -5.81
CA GLY A 21 38.93 -36.54 -4.41
C GLY A 21 37.51 -37.09 -4.16
N ARG A 22 37.13 -37.15 -2.86
CA ARG A 22 35.76 -37.48 -2.40
C ARG A 22 35.01 -36.19 -2.05
N PRO A 23 33.70 -36.10 -2.31
CA PRO A 23 32.90 -34.95 -1.92
C PRO A 23 32.93 -34.75 -0.39
N PRO A 24 32.91 -33.50 0.10
CA PRO A 24 32.94 -33.20 1.52
C PRO A 24 31.66 -33.70 2.23
N ARG A 25 31.75 -33.88 3.56
CA ARG A 25 30.63 -34.36 4.40
C ARG A 25 29.68 -33.25 4.88
N ARG A 26 30.00 -31.97 4.70
CA ARG A 26 29.24 -30.78 5.11
C ARG A 26 29.55 -29.58 4.19
N ASP A 27 28.81 -28.47 4.32
CA ASP A 27 29.07 -27.21 3.62
C ASP A 27 30.42 -26.60 4.05
N CYS A 28 31.22 -26.21 3.06
CA CYS A 28 32.60 -25.76 3.24
C CYS A 28 32.81 -24.45 2.48
N GLY A 29 33.92 -23.74 2.74
CA GLY A 29 34.24 -22.44 2.15
C GLY A 29 34.05 -22.34 0.63
N GLN A 30 33.90 -21.12 0.12
CA GLN A 30 33.15 -20.87 -1.11
C GLN A 30 33.98 -20.88 -2.41
N TYR A 31 35.30 -20.68 -2.37
CA TYR A 31 36.13 -20.47 -3.58
C TYR A 31 37.31 -21.46 -3.69
N VAL A 32 37.65 -21.86 -4.92
CA VAL A 32 38.88 -22.64 -5.23
C VAL A 32 39.91 -21.79 -5.95
N ALA A 33 41.21 -22.09 -5.76
CA ALA A 33 42.27 -21.31 -6.40
C ALA A 33 43.42 -22.19 -6.91
N TRP A 34 43.83 -21.97 -8.16
CA TRP A 34 45.02 -22.58 -8.77
C TRP A 34 46.30 -21.95 -8.26
N SER A 35 47.33 -22.78 -8.05
CA SER A 35 48.68 -22.27 -7.97
C SER A 35 49.09 -21.68 -9.33
N PRO A 36 49.98 -20.66 -9.35
CA PRO A 36 50.38 -20.00 -10.60
C PRO A 36 51.03 -20.92 -11.64
N ASP A 37 51.64 -22.03 -11.19
CA ASP A 37 52.22 -23.06 -12.06
C ASP A 37 51.18 -24.05 -12.62
N GLY A 38 49.92 -23.98 -12.18
CA GLY A 38 48.83 -24.87 -12.59
C GLY A 38 48.93 -26.30 -12.05
N ARG A 39 49.85 -26.58 -11.14
CA ARG A 39 50.09 -27.94 -10.64
C ARG A 39 49.28 -28.28 -9.39
N ARG A 40 49.00 -27.28 -8.55
CA ARG A 40 48.33 -27.44 -7.25
C ARG A 40 47.02 -26.65 -7.23
N LEU A 41 46.05 -27.12 -6.45
CA LEU A 41 44.78 -26.44 -6.21
C LEU A 41 44.54 -26.31 -4.71
N ALA A 42 44.21 -25.10 -4.26
CA ALA A 42 43.72 -24.84 -2.91
C ALA A 42 42.20 -25.00 -2.90
N VAL A 43 41.72 -25.89 -2.04
CA VAL A 43 40.31 -26.29 -1.96
C VAL A 43 39.86 -26.21 -0.50
N PRO A 44 38.85 -25.40 -0.17
CA PRO A 44 38.22 -25.42 1.15
C PRO A 44 37.51 -26.77 1.39
N VAL A 45 37.66 -27.30 2.60
CA VAL A 45 37.26 -28.69 2.94
C VAL A 45 36.24 -28.74 4.05
N ASP A 46 36.24 -27.73 4.93
CA ASP A 46 35.20 -27.39 5.91
C ASP A 46 35.39 -25.93 6.32
N GLU A 47 34.59 -25.47 7.28
CA GLU A 47 34.62 -24.10 7.80
C GLU A 47 36.04 -23.64 8.15
N SER A 48 36.89 -24.54 8.66
CA SER A 48 38.18 -24.21 9.28
C SER A 48 39.41 -24.69 8.50
N ARG A 49 39.24 -25.46 7.42
CA ARG A 49 40.36 -26.14 6.75
C ARG A 49 40.40 -25.93 5.24
N VAL A 50 41.60 -25.67 4.73
CA VAL A 50 41.91 -25.60 3.30
C VAL A 50 42.93 -26.68 2.96
N ARG A 51 42.62 -27.53 1.97
CA ARG A 51 43.56 -28.52 1.42
C ARG A 51 44.27 -27.97 0.20
N VAL A 52 45.55 -28.29 0.08
CA VAL A 52 46.33 -28.08 -1.13
C VAL A 52 46.54 -29.43 -1.80
N VAL A 53 45.97 -29.62 -2.97
CA VAL A 53 46.00 -30.89 -3.72
C VAL A 53 46.91 -30.75 -4.93
N ASP A 54 47.82 -31.70 -5.14
CA ASP A 54 48.56 -31.85 -6.40
C ASP A 54 47.65 -32.55 -7.41
N VAL A 55 47.34 -31.84 -8.50
CA VAL A 55 46.29 -32.23 -9.44
C VAL A 55 46.67 -33.44 -10.29
N GLU A 56 47.96 -33.60 -10.62
CA GLU A 56 48.42 -34.72 -11.44
C GLU A 56 48.38 -36.04 -10.67
N SER A 57 48.86 -36.00 -9.42
CA SER A 57 48.99 -37.17 -8.54
C SER A 57 47.73 -37.46 -7.70
N ASP A 58 46.79 -36.52 -7.61
CA ASP A 58 45.61 -36.58 -6.73
C ASP A 58 45.99 -36.82 -5.25
N THR A 59 47.06 -36.13 -4.80
CA THR A 59 47.57 -36.25 -3.43
C THR A 59 47.52 -34.93 -2.68
N ASP A 60 47.27 -35.00 -1.37
CA ASP A 60 47.31 -33.84 -0.49
C ASP A 60 48.76 -33.42 -0.22
N VAL A 61 49.12 -32.22 -0.67
CA VAL A 61 50.43 -31.60 -0.43
C VAL A 61 50.47 -30.95 0.95
N ALA A 62 49.38 -30.29 1.36
CA ALA A 62 49.26 -29.64 2.65
C ALA A 62 47.80 -29.53 3.11
N VAL A 63 47.59 -29.44 4.43
CA VAL A 63 46.31 -29.06 5.05
C VAL A 63 46.58 -27.83 5.92
N LEU A 64 45.88 -26.74 5.61
CA LEU A 64 45.97 -25.46 6.32
C LEU A 64 44.77 -25.36 7.27
N GLU A 65 45.04 -25.30 8.57
CA GLU A 65 44.00 -25.21 9.60
C GLU A 65 43.92 -23.81 10.21
N LEU A 66 42.70 -23.29 10.34
CA LEU A 66 42.38 -22.11 11.13
C LEU A 66 42.25 -22.49 12.61
N PRO A 67 42.97 -21.84 13.54
CA PRO A 67 42.82 -22.08 14.97
C PRO A 67 41.51 -21.50 15.50
N GLY A 68 40.67 -22.34 16.11
CA GLY A 68 39.45 -21.93 16.82
C GLY A 68 38.15 -22.45 16.18
N LYS A 69 37.06 -22.50 16.96
CA LYS A 69 35.75 -23.07 16.54
C LYS A 69 34.86 -22.12 15.70
N ALA A 70 35.32 -20.92 15.36
CA ALA A 70 34.47 -19.85 14.79
C ALA A 70 35.02 -19.20 13.52
N GLY A 71 36.00 -19.82 12.84
CA GLY A 71 36.55 -19.30 11.60
C GLY A 71 35.88 -19.97 10.41
N TYR A 72 35.11 -19.21 9.62
CA TYR A 72 34.66 -19.61 8.29
C TYR A 72 35.66 -19.09 7.26
N VAL A 73 36.19 -19.98 6.41
CA VAL A 73 36.95 -19.60 5.21
C VAL A 73 35.95 -19.14 4.15
N ASN A 74 35.95 -17.85 3.83
CA ASN A 74 35.15 -17.36 2.72
C ASN A 74 35.87 -17.61 1.40
N GLN A 75 37.05 -17.01 1.24
CA GLN A 75 37.83 -17.02 0.01
C GLN A 75 39.28 -17.43 0.27
N VAL A 76 39.91 -18.06 -0.73
CA VAL A 76 41.34 -18.43 -0.74
C VAL A 76 42.02 -17.88 -1.99
N ALA A 77 43.27 -17.46 -1.87
CA ALA A 77 44.03 -16.93 -2.99
C ALA A 77 45.53 -17.29 -2.87
N TRP A 78 46.12 -17.75 -3.97
CA TRP A 78 47.56 -18.01 -4.06
C TRP A 78 48.34 -16.74 -4.29
N SER A 79 49.53 -16.65 -3.69
CA SER A 79 50.51 -15.65 -4.10
C SER A 79 51.02 -15.96 -5.51
N PRO A 80 51.34 -14.94 -6.33
CA PRO A 80 51.81 -15.13 -7.71
C PRO A 80 53.12 -15.93 -7.85
N ASP A 81 53.93 -15.99 -6.78
CA ASP A 81 55.14 -16.80 -6.71
C ASP A 81 54.89 -18.27 -6.32
N GLY A 82 53.63 -18.64 -6.02
CA GLY A 82 53.23 -19.99 -5.61
C GLY A 82 53.72 -20.43 -4.22
N SER A 83 54.37 -19.54 -3.46
CA SER A 83 54.96 -19.88 -2.16
C SER A 83 53.97 -19.77 -1.00
N ARG A 84 52.89 -18.99 -1.15
CA ARG A 84 51.96 -18.66 -0.08
C ARG A 84 50.50 -18.77 -0.50
N ILE A 85 49.65 -19.02 0.48
CA ILE A 85 48.18 -18.99 0.35
C ILE A 85 47.63 -18.01 1.37
N ALA A 86 46.72 -17.14 0.95
CA ALA A 86 45.92 -16.30 1.83
C ALA A 86 44.50 -16.86 1.93
N ALA A 87 43.87 -16.72 3.09
CA ALA A 87 42.44 -16.97 3.29
C ALA A 87 41.78 -15.83 4.07
N ALA A 88 40.62 -15.41 3.60
CA ALA A 88 39.69 -14.55 4.33
C ALA A 88 38.97 -15.41 5.39
N CYS A 89 39.14 -15.05 6.66
CA CYS A 89 38.63 -15.82 7.80
C CYS A 89 37.71 -14.94 8.64
N GLY A 90 36.41 -15.22 8.61
CA GLY A 90 35.38 -14.20 8.79
C GLY A 90 35.65 -13.07 9.78
N SER A 91 35.37 -13.28 11.07
CA SER A 91 35.65 -12.30 12.13
C SER A 91 37.11 -12.30 12.62
N ASP A 92 37.93 -13.27 12.19
CA ASP A 92 39.33 -13.37 12.61
C ASP A 92 40.28 -12.55 11.72
N GLY A 93 39.85 -12.07 10.57
CA GLY A 93 40.64 -11.26 9.63
C GLY A 93 41.22 -12.10 8.48
N VAL A 94 42.46 -11.83 8.08
CA VAL A 94 43.12 -12.59 6.99
C VAL A 94 44.26 -13.44 7.55
N ARG A 95 44.37 -14.68 7.08
CA ARG A 95 45.52 -15.55 7.35
C ARG A 95 46.32 -15.82 6.09
N VAL A 96 47.63 -15.87 6.22
CA VAL A 96 48.55 -16.21 5.12
C VAL A 96 49.49 -17.31 5.58
N TRP A 97 49.59 -18.40 4.83
CA TRP A 97 50.48 -19.53 5.11
C TRP A 97 51.59 -19.62 4.07
N ASP A 98 52.76 -20.08 4.51
CA ASP A 98 53.80 -20.61 3.62
C ASP A 98 53.46 -22.08 3.29
N VAL A 99 53.41 -22.42 2.01
CA VAL A 99 52.94 -23.74 1.57
C VAL A 99 53.95 -24.85 1.91
N ASP A 100 55.24 -24.53 1.90
CA ASP A 100 56.30 -25.48 2.26
C ASP A 100 56.47 -25.58 3.78
N ARG A 101 55.90 -24.63 4.54
CA ARG A 101 55.95 -24.54 6.01
C ARG A 101 54.59 -24.13 6.59
N PRO A 102 53.56 -25.00 6.51
CA PRO A 102 52.19 -24.67 6.91
C PRO A 102 52.05 -24.37 8.41
N ASP A 103 53.03 -24.75 9.23
CA ASP A 103 53.14 -24.39 10.65
C ASP A 103 53.36 -22.87 10.86
N ARG A 104 53.82 -22.16 9.82
CA ARG A 104 54.09 -20.72 9.86
C ARG A 104 52.98 -19.94 9.17
N SER A 105 51.98 -19.52 9.95
CA SER A 105 50.93 -18.58 9.49
C SER A 105 51.20 -17.14 9.95
N LEU A 106 50.97 -16.19 9.05
CA LEU A 106 50.85 -14.77 9.34
C LEU A 106 49.38 -14.42 9.53
N HIS A 107 49.07 -13.77 10.66
CA HIS A 107 47.71 -13.34 10.99
C HIS A 107 47.59 -11.82 10.87
N LEU A 108 46.67 -11.38 10.01
CA LEU A 108 46.42 -9.98 9.65
C LEU A 108 45.06 -9.56 10.23
N LYS A 109 45.07 -9.17 11.51
CA LYS A 109 43.87 -8.79 12.26
C LYS A 109 43.82 -7.28 12.42
N ALA A 110 42.98 -6.62 11.62
CA ALA A 110 42.77 -5.19 11.76
C ALA A 110 41.37 -4.70 11.34
N HIS A 111 40.67 -5.42 10.46
CA HIS A 111 39.25 -5.15 10.17
C HIS A 111 38.38 -5.32 11.41
N THR A 112 37.32 -4.53 11.46
CA THR A 112 36.33 -4.52 12.55
C THR A 112 35.06 -5.31 12.20
N GLY A 113 34.85 -5.61 10.92
CA GLY A 113 33.78 -6.47 10.40
C GLY A 113 34.33 -7.74 9.74
N TRP A 114 33.41 -8.57 9.23
CA TRP A 114 33.72 -9.79 8.49
C TRP A 114 34.55 -9.47 7.23
N VAL A 115 35.71 -10.09 7.07
CA VAL A 115 36.46 -10.06 5.79
C VAL A 115 35.85 -11.05 4.80
N GLY A 116 35.21 -10.51 3.76
CA GLY A 116 34.58 -11.31 2.69
C GLY A 116 35.57 -11.71 1.61
N GLU A 117 36.44 -10.77 1.22
CA GLU A 117 37.27 -10.87 0.01
C GLU A 117 38.74 -10.52 0.25
N ILE A 118 39.61 -11.14 -0.54
CA ILE A 118 41.06 -10.95 -0.59
C ILE A 118 41.59 -11.02 -2.02
N ALA A 119 42.57 -10.18 -2.34
CA ALA A 119 43.22 -10.20 -3.66
C ALA A 119 44.71 -9.92 -3.56
N TRP A 120 45.54 -10.81 -4.10
CA TRP A 120 46.99 -10.60 -4.23
C TRP A 120 47.29 -9.62 -5.36
N SER A 121 48.29 -8.76 -5.16
CA SER A 121 48.91 -8.03 -6.27
C SER A 121 49.74 -8.99 -7.12
N ASN A 122 49.85 -8.76 -8.42
CA ASN A 122 50.59 -9.61 -9.37
C ASN A 122 52.09 -9.72 -9.06
N SER A 123 52.68 -8.71 -8.41
CA SER A 123 54.04 -8.77 -7.86
C SER A 123 54.18 -9.70 -6.65
N GLY A 124 53.09 -10.02 -5.94
CA GLY A 124 53.09 -10.81 -4.70
C GLY A 124 53.57 -10.04 -3.45
N ASP A 125 53.86 -8.75 -3.59
CA ASP A 125 54.32 -7.89 -2.49
C ASP A 125 53.17 -7.34 -1.64
N ARG A 126 51.97 -7.21 -2.22
CA ARG A 126 50.79 -6.66 -1.56
C ARG A 126 49.62 -7.64 -1.58
N LEU A 127 48.82 -7.55 -0.53
CA LEU A 127 47.54 -8.25 -0.40
C LEU A 127 46.47 -7.20 -0.07
N ALA A 128 45.36 -7.17 -0.78
CA ALA A 128 44.19 -6.38 -0.42
C ALA A 128 43.17 -7.26 0.32
N SER A 129 42.45 -6.68 1.27
CA SER A 129 41.31 -7.31 1.94
C SER A 129 40.15 -6.35 2.08
N GLY A 130 38.94 -6.82 1.80
CA GLY A 130 37.69 -6.06 1.83
C GLY A 130 36.78 -6.65 2.89
N ALA A 131 36.07 -5.79 3.62
CA ALA A 131 35.26 -6.23 4.75
C ALA A 131 33.92 -5.51 4.86
N GLN A 132 33.06 -6.05 5.73
CA GLN A 132 31.78 -5.46 6.14
C GLN A 132 31.92 -4.15 6.93
N ASP A 133 33.14 -3.73 7.29
CA ASP A 133 33.37 -2.40 7.86
C ASP A 133 33.49 -1.30 6.80
N SER A 134 33.06 -1.59 5.57
CA SER A 134 33.09 -0.72 4.38
C SER A 134 34.50 -0.26 3.97
N THR A 135 35.55 -0.85 4.57
CA THR A 135 36.95 -0.50 4.28
C THR A 135 37.67 -1.56 3.45
N VAL A 136 38.66 -1.09 2.70
CA VAL A 136 39.69 -1.94 2.06
C VAL A 136 41.03 -1.70 2.72
N ARG A 137 41.73 -2.78 3.10
CA ARG A 137 43.08 -2.70 3.65
C ARG A 137 44.08 -3.32 2.70
N ILE A 138 45.18 -2.61 2.49
CA ILE A 138 46.32 -3.09 1.71
C ILE A 138 47.41 -3.46 2.70
N TRP A 139 47.93 -4.68 2.58
CA TRP A 139 48.91 -5.28 3.47
C TRP A 139 50.24 -5.45 2.74
N ASN A 140 51.33 -5.37 3.49
CA ASN A 140 52.59 -5.92 3.04
C ASN A 140 52.53 -7.42 3.27
N ALA A 141 52.82 -8.21 2.24
CA ALA A 141 52.76 -9.66 2.29
C ALA A 141 53.63 -10.32 3.37
N ARG A 142 54.58 -9.58 3.97
CA ARG A 142 55.48 -10.02 5.04
C ARG A 142 55.22 -9.32 6.39
N GLY A 143 54.32 -8.34 6.44
CA GLY A 143 54.08 -7.49 7.60
C GLY A 143 52.74 -7.77 8.29
N ARG A 144 52.65 -7.48 9.59
CA ARG A 144 51.41 -7.65 10.39
C ARG A 144 50.49 -6.42 10.42
N ARG A 145 50.94 -5.29 9.88
CA ARG A 145 50.18 -4.03 9.88
C ARG A 145 49.76 -3.68 8.46
N PRO A 146 48.57 -3.09 8.27
CA PRO A 146 48.16 -2.62 6.96
C PRO A 146 49.11 -1.50 6.53
N LEU A 147 49.54 -1.55 5.27
CA LEU A 147 50.24 -0.46 4.60
C LEU A 147 49.31 0.73 4.45
N ARG A 148 48.06 0.49 4.05
CA ARG A 148 47.03 1.51 3.82
C ARG A 148 45.66 0.98 4.22
N THR A 149 44.78 1.90 4.61
CA THR A 149 43.34 1.68 4.76
C THR A 149 42.63 2.67 3.85
N ILE A 150 41.65 2.19 3.10
CA ILE A 150 40.80 2.96 2.20
C ILE A 150 39.39 2.89 2.77
N GLU A 151 38.82 4.03 3.12
CA GLU A 151 37.37 4.19 3.33
C GLU A 151 36.73 4.18 1.94
N ALA A 152 36.49 2.97 1.43
CA ALA A 152 36.22 2.77 0.02
C ALA A 152 34.75 3.02 -0.31
N HIS A 153 33.85 2.54 0.54
CA HIS A 153 32.42 2.44 0.26
C HIS A 153 31.58 2.85 1.47
N ASP A 154 30.29 3.07 1.23
CA ASP A 154 29.31 3.39 2.29
C ASP A 154 28.67 2.11 2.87
N ASP A 155 28.96 0.95 2.29
CA ASP A 155 28.47 -0.38 2.68
C ASP A 155 29.55 -1.46 2.42
N TYR A 156 29.22 -2.73 2.64
CA TYR A 156 30.13 -3.88 2.61
C TYR A 156 30.93 -3.99 1.31
N VAL A 157 32.24 -4.23 1.44
CA VAL A 157 33.10 -4.50 0.29
C VAL A 157 33.12 -6.00 -0.01
N ASN A 158 32.47 -6.37 -1.12
CA ASN A 158 32.23 -7.75 -1.53
C ASN A 158 33.03 -8.15 -2.79
N GLY A 159 33.80 -7.25 -3.42
CA GLY A 159 34.66 -7.60 -4.55
C GLY A 159 35.98 -6.85 -4.56
N LEU A 160 37.07 -7.54 -4.89
CA LEU A 160 38.42 -6.98 -5.00
C LEU A 160 39.19 -7.55 -6.19
N ALA A 161 39.79 -6.69 -7.01
CA ALA A 161 40.72 -7.14 -8.05
C ALA A 161 41.83 -6.11 -8.32
N TRP A 162 43.08 -6.58 -8.36
CA TRP A 162 44.22 -5.77 -8.77
C TRP A 162 44.31 -5.66 -10.28
N SER A 163 44.74 -4.50 -10.79
CA SER A 163 45.14 -4.39 -12.19
C SER A 163 46.42 -5.19 -12.43
N PRO A 164 46.65 -5.70 -13.66
CA PRO A 164 47.80 -6.56 -13.94
C PRO A 164 49.17 -5.90 -13.71
N ASP A 165 49.23 -4.57 -13.73
CA ASP A 165 50.41 -3.75 -13.49
C ASP A 165 50.59 -3.30 -12.03
N ASP A 166 49.72 -3.75 -11.12
CA ASP A 166 49.67 -3.41 -9.69
C ASP A 166 49.46 -1.91 -9.37
N THR A 167 49.07 -1.10 -10.35
CA THR A 167 48.89 0.34 -10.15
C THR A 167 47.50 0.68 -9.62
N LEU A 168 46.48 -0.08 -10.01
CA LEU A 168 45.08 0.13 -9.70
C LEU A 168 44.49 -1.04 -8.89
N LEU A 169 43.48 -0.74 -8.09
CA LEU A 169 42.66 -1.69 -7.35
C LEU A 169 41.19 -1.38 -7.60
N ALA A 170 40.45 -2.34 -8.16
CA ALA A 170 38.99 -2.27 -8.28
C ALA A 170 38.34 -2.84 -7.02
N THR A 171 37.30 -2.15 -6.55
CA THR A 171 36.53 -2.50 -5.36
C THR A 171 35.05 -2.47 -5.69
N GLY A 172 34.31 -3.50 -5.28
CA GLY A 172 32.87 -3.64 -5.48
C GLY A 172 32.16 -3.79 -4.14
N SER A 173 30.95 -3.25 -4.03
CA SER A 173 30.27 -3.15 -2.74
C SER A 173 28.75 -3.22 -2.81
N ALA A 174 28.16 -3.51 -1.65
CA ALA A 174 26.72 -3.48 -1.40
C ALA A 174 26.09 -2.08 -1.53
N ASP A 175 26.90 -1.02 -1.53
CA ASP A 175 26.48 0.35 -1.88
C ASP A 175 26.14 0.53 -3.38
N ARG A 176 26.12 -0.57 -4.14
CA ARG A 176 25.82 -0.63 -5.58
C ARG A 176 26.82 0.15 -6.41
N THR A 177 28.08 0.20 -5.98
CA THR A 177 29.14 0.87 -6.74
C THR A 177 30.36 0.00 -6.98
N VAL A 178 30.99 0.24 -8.13
CA VAL A 178 32.35 -0.19 -8.44
C VAL A 178 33.26 1.03 -8.42
N LYS A 179 34.31 1.00 -7.60
CA LYS A 179 35.31 2.07 -7.50
C LYS A 179 36.68 1.55 -7.90
N VAL A 180 37.46 2.42 -8.55
CA VAL A 180 38.83 2.10 -8.97
C VAL A 180 39.79 3.08 -8.32
N TRP A 181 40.81 2.54 -7.64
CA TRP A 181 41.74 3.27 -6.81
C TRP A 181 43.14 3.17 -7.35
N ASN A 182 43.83 4.30 -7.52
CA ASN A 182 45.27 4.30 -7.75
C ASN A 182 45.99 4.12 -6.41
N THR A 183 46.86 3.12 -6.31
CA THR A 183 47.55 2.74 -5.06
C THR A 183 49.07 3.02 -5.06
N THR A 184 49.57 3.71 -6.08
CA THR A 184 51.02 3.97 -6.28
C THR A 184 51.56 5.17 -5.47
N GLY A 185 50.68 6.02 -4.93
CA GLY A 185 51.03 7.22 -4.18
C GLY A 185 51.17 7.05 -2.66
N SER A 186 51.45 8.17 -1.95
CA SER A 186 51.49 8.20 -0.48
C SER A 186 50.14 7.82 0.14
N SER A 187 49.03 8.13 -0.53
CA SER A 187 47.68 7.69 -0.20
C SER A 187 46.96 7.16 -1.45
N PRO A 188 46.09 6.15 -1.32
CA PRO A 188 45.22 5.74 -2.41
C PRO A 188 44.32 6.89 -2.87
N LYS A 189 44.09 7.00 -4.18
CA LYS A 189 43.21 8.03 -4.77
C LYS A 189 42.16 7.39 -5.65
N LEU A 190 40.90 7.80 -5.47
CA LEU A 190 39.82 7.40 -6.34
C LEU A 190 40.09 7.94 -7.74
N VAL A 191 40.21 7.03 -8.70
CA VAL A 191 40.32 7.38 -10.13
C VAL A 191 38.92 7.65 -10.67
N THR A 192 37.97 6.79 -10.30
CA THR A 192 36.65 6.76 -10.92
C THR A 192 35.70 5.79 -10.18
N SER A 193 34.40 6.00 -10.35
CA SER A 193 33.31 5.28 -9.68
C SER A 193 32.14 5.08 -10.62
N TRP A 194 31.48 3.93 -10.54
CA TRP A 194 30.22 3.63 -11.25
C TRP A 194 29.17 3.15 -10.30
N ALA A 195 27.94 3.59 -10.55
CA ALA A 195 26.76 2.92 -10.03
C ALA A 195 26.45 1.71 -10.91
N VAL A 196 26.11 0.60 -10.28
CA VAL A 196 25.52 -0.59 -10.91
C VAL A 196 24.07 -0.75 -10.41
N PRO A 197 23.22 -1.56 -11.07
CA PRO A 197 21.81 -1.65 -10.71
C PRO A 197 21.56 -2.20 -9.30
N ASP A 198 22.42 -3.11 -8.82
CA ASP A 198 22.28 -3.78 -7.52
C ASP A 198 23.64 -4.02 -6.84
N ILE A 199 23.65 -4.75 -5.72
CA ILE A 199 24.84 -5.11 -4.96
C ILE A 199 25.88 -5.78 -5.87
N VAL A 200 27.13 -5.32 -5.79
CA VAL A 200 28.26 -5.98 -6.48
C VAL A 200 28.81 -7.07 -5.57
N ASP A 201 28.71 -8.34 -5.97
CA ASP A 201 29.13 -9.49 -5.17
C ASP A 201 30.53 -10.02 -5.54
N CYS A 202 31.05 -9.67 -6.72
CA CYS A 202 32.38 -10.11 -7.14
C CYS A 202 32.95 -9.21 -8.24
N ILE A 203 34.28 -9.18 -8.36
CA ILE A 203 35.00 -8.41 -9.39
C ILE A 203 36.18 -9.22 -9.94
N ALA A 204 36.43 -9.09 -11.25
CA ALA A 204 37.66 -9.54 -11.88
C ALA A 204 38.25 -8.48 -12.84
N TRP A 205 39.57 -8.45 -12.93
CA TRP A 205 40.29 -7.62 -13.89
C TRP A 205 40.76 -8.47 -15.08
N SER A 206 40.63 -7.95 -16.30
CA SER A 206 41.13 -8.61 -17.50
C SER A 206 42.66 -8.65 -17.53
N ALA A 207 43.23 -9.69 -18.14
CA ALA A 207 44.68 -9.88 -18.21
C ALA A 207 45.41 -8.74 -18.95
N ASP A 208 44.74 -8.04 -19.87
CA ASP A 208 45.29 -6.90 -20.61
C ASP A 208 45.21 -5.57 -19.83
N GLY A 209 44.57 -5.58 -18.66
CA GLY A 209 44.43 -4.40 -17.79
C GLY A 209 43.35 -3.42 -18.21
N ARG A 210 42.61 -3.69 -19.29
CA ARG A 210 41.66 -2.73 -19.88
C ARG A 210 40.23 -2.88 -19.39
N THR A 211 39.84 -4.03 -18.87
CA THR A 211 38.45 -4.32 -18.52
C THR A 211 38.30 -4.79 -17.08
N VAL A 212 37.30 -4.29 -16.39
CA VAL A 212 36.84 -4.79 -15.09
C VAL A 212 35.45 -5.39 -15.27
N ALA A 213 35.27 -6.65 -14.89
CA ALA A 213 33.96 -7.31 -14.85
C ALA A 213 33.47 -7.34 -13.40
N ALA A 214 32.21 -6.99 -13.18
CA ALA A 214 31.56 -6.97 -11.88
C ALA A 214 30.27 -7.81 -11.93
N GLY A 215 30.19 -8.86 -11.11
CA GLY A 215 28.97 -9.65 -10.93
C GLY A 215 28.06 -9.02 -9.89
N SER A 216 26.75 -9.05 -10.16
CA SER A 216 25.74 -8.36 -9.36
C SER A 216 24.65 -9.32 -8.86
N SER A 217 24.03 -8.96 -7.74
CA SER A 217 22.91 -9.69 -7.13
C SER A 217 21.67 -9.79 -8.03
N ASP A 218 21.51 -8.87 -8.99
CA ASP A 218 20.43 -8.91 -9.98
C ASP A 218 20.63 -9.94 -11.12
N GLY A 219 21.68 -10.75 -11.05
CA GLY A 219 21.98 -11.76 -12.08
C GLY A 219 22.74 -11.20 -13.29
N LYS A 220 23.19 -9.95 -13.25
CA LYS A 220 23.96 -9.33 -14.34
C LYS A 220 25.46 -9.35 -14.08
N VAL A 221 26.22 -9.30 -15.18
CA VAL A 221 27.65 -8.97 -15.14
C VAL A 221 27.89 -7.67 -15.89
N VAL A 222 28.44 -6.66 -15.23
CA VAL A 222 28.74 -5.36 -15.83
C VAL A 222 30.23 -5.29 -16.19
N CYS A 223 30.54 -5.01 -17.45
CA CYS A 223 31.92 -4.87 -17.95
C CYS A 223 32.27 -3.39 -18.17
N LEU A 224 33.37 -2.94 -17.57
CA LEU A 224 33.85 -1.56 -17.55
C LEU A 224 35.21 -1.46 -18.25
N SER A 225 35.36 -0.59 -19.25
CA SER A 225 36.63 -0.36 -19.96
C SER A 225 37.42 0.79 -19.36
N ILE A 226 38.52 0.48 -18.70
CA ILE A 226 39.48 1.38 -18.04
C ILE A 226 40.54 1.86 -19.04
N ASP A 227 40.36 3.07 -19.57
CA ASP A 227 41.41 3.79 -20.30
C ASP A 227 42.15 4.75 -19.35
N THR A 228 43.44 4.54 -19.13
CA THR A 228 44.30 5.34 -18.22
C THR A 228 44.54 6.80 -18.66
N GLY A 229 43.84 7.28 -19.69
CA GLY A 229 43.86 8.68 -20.14
C GLY A 229 42.54 9.20 -20.74
N GLY A 230 41.45 8.42 -20.68
CA GLY A 230 40.13 8.77 -21.20
C GLY A 230 39.03 8.62 -20.14
N PRO A 231 37.79 9.06 -20.40
CA PRO A 231 36.67 8.75 -19.53
C PRO A 231 36.43 7.24 -19.57
N THR A 232 36.54 6.57 -18.43
CA THR A 232 36.18 5.15 -18.34
C THR A 232 34.69 4.98 -18.66
N LYS A 233 34.37 3.94 -19.45
CA LYS A 233 33.04 3.69 -20.01
C LYS A 233 32.60 2.26 -19.72
N ALA A 234 31.33 2.09 -19.33
CA ALA A 234 30.69 0.77 -19.33
C ALA A 234 30.51 0.28 -20.78
N VAL A 235 31.08 -0.88 -21.09
CA VAL A 235 31.11 -1.42 -22.46
C VAL A 235 30.01 -2.44 -22.70
N ALA A 236 29.64 -3.23 -21.70
CA ALA A 236 28.58 -4.21 -21.80
C ALA A 236 27.91 -4.51 -20.45
N SER A 237 26.63 -4.86 -20.50
CA SER A 237 25.86 -5.47 -19.41
C SER A 237 25.40 -6.84 -19.89
N LEU A 238 25.87 -7.90 -19.24
CA LEU A 238 25.64 -9.29 -19.63
C LEU A 238 24.49 -9.86 -18.82
N GLU A 239 23.43 -10.24 -19.52
CA GLU A 239 22.22 -10.81 -18.96
C GLU A 239 22.09 -12.27 -19.36
N GLY A 240 21.72 -13.12 -18.41
CA GLY A 240 21.45 -14.52 -18.67
C GLY A 240 21.43 -15.37 -17.41
N HIS A 241 22.16 -14.98 -16.36
CA HIS A 241 21.94 -15.59 -15.06
C HIS A 241 20.57 -15.18 -14.53
N THR A 242 19.92 -16.10 -13.83
CA THR A 242 18.57 -15.90 -13.26
C THR A 242 18.57 -15.64 -11.76
N ASP A 243 19.76 -15.60 -11.17
CA ASP A 243 20.02 -15.42 -9.75
C ASP A 243 21.40 -14.77 -9.55
N ILE A 244 21.75 -14.44 -8.31
CA ILE A 244 22.95 -13.72 -7.88
C ILE A 244 24.23 -14.26 -8.56
N VAL A 245 24.99 -13.37 -9.20
CA VAL A 245 26.34 -13.69 -9.74
C VAL A 245 27.38 -13.41 -8.67
N TRP A 246 27.97 -14.45 -8.12
CA TRP A 246 28.85 -14.36 -6.95
C TRP A 246 30.32 -14.69 -7.25
N GLU A 247 30.66 -15.15 -8.46
CA GLU A 247 32.03 -15.21 -8.94
C GLU A 247 32.12 -14.89 -10.44
N VAL A 248 33.13 -14.09 -10.80
CA VAL A 248 33.53 -13.80 -12.18
C VAL A 248 35.03 -13.97 -12.32
N MET A 249 35.51 -14.53 -13.43
CA MET A 249 36.94 -14.73 -13.66
C MET A 249 37.29 -14.72 -15.14
N PHE A 250 38.36 -14.03 -15.53
CA PHE A 250 38.88 -14.10 -16.90
C PHE A 250 39.75 -15.34 -17.11
N SER A 251 39.71 -15.91 -18.30
CA SER A 251 40.72 -16.89 -18.73
C SER A 251 42.10 -16.23 -18.80
N ALA A 252 43.15 -17.03 -18.66
CA ALA A 252 44.53 -16.53 -18.63
C ALA A 252 44.93 -15.73 -19.90
N ASP A 253 44.34 -16.06 -21.05
CA ASP A 253 44.53 -15.35 -22.32
C ASP A 253 43.61 -14.13 -22.49
N GLY A 254 42.70 -13.89 -21.54
CA GLY A 254 41.74 -12.79 -21.53
C GLY A 254 40.64 -12.88 -22.60
N LYS A 255 40.52 -14.00 -23.33
CA LYS A 255 39.56 -14.15 -24.43
C LYS A 255 38.18 -14.62 -23.98
N ILE A 256 38.10 -15.23 -22.79
CA ILE A 256 36.87 -15.73 -22.19
C ILE A 256 36.71 -15.11 -20.80
N LEU A 257 35.49 -14.71 -20.47
CA LEU A 257 35.05 -14.42 -19.11
C LEU A 257 34.15 -15.58 -18.66
N GLY A 258 34.39 -16.13 -17.48
CA GLY A 258 33.47 -17.05 -16.81
C GLY A 258 32.67 -16.30 -15.75
N SER A 259 31.41 -16.68 -15.58
CA SER A 259 30.59 -16.27 -14.44
C SER A 259 29.81 -17.45 -13.88
N THR A 260 29.68 -17.51 -12.56
CA THR A 260 28.86 -18.50 -11.85
C THR A 260 27.79 -17.79 -11.04
N ALA A 261 26.63 -18.41 -10.94
CA ALA A 261 25.50 -17.85 -10.20
C ALA A 261 24.79 -18.91 -9.35
N LEU A 262 23.96 -18.44 -8.42
CA LEU A 262 23.10 -19.30 -7.60
C LEU A 262 22.02 -20.03 -8.42
N ASP A 263 21.84 -19.65 -9.69
CA ASP A 263 21.00 -20.36 -10.65
C ASP A 263 21.58 -21.72 -11.10
N ARG A 264 22.73 -22.09 -10.54
CA ARG A 264 23.45 -23.36 -10.79
C ARG A 264 23.98 -23.47 -12.21
N THR A 265 24.27 -22.35 -12.83
CA THR A 265 24.94 -22.30 -14.13
C THR A 265 26.28 -21.61 -14.05
N ILE A 266 27.21 -22.09 -14.88
CA ILE A 266 28.43 -21.37 -15.22
C ILE A 266 28.32 -20.97 -16.68
N ARG A 267 28.40 -19.66 -16.94
CA ARG A 267 28.34 -19.11 -18.29
C ARG A 267 29.73 -18.66 -18.71
N LEU A 268 30.11 -19.03 -19.94
CA LEU A 268 31.34 -18.55 -20.58
C LEU A 268 30.96 -17.52 -21.65
N TRP A 269 31.59 -16.36 -21.57
CA TRP A 269 31.38 -15.21 -22.44
C TRP A 269 32.65 -14.90 -23.22
N ARG A 270 32.52 -14.61 -24.51
CA ARG A 270 33.66 -14.16 -25.32
C ARG A 270 33.95 -12.69 -25.02
N THR A 271 35.20 -12.26 -24.87
CA THR A 271 35.50 -10.89 -24.42
C THR A 271 35.55 -9.84 -25.53
N ASP A 272 35.53 -10.25 -26.80
CA ASP A 272 35.51 -9.32 -27.94
C ASP A 272 34.13 -8.69 -28.19
N ASP A 273 33.06 -9.47 -28.02
CA ASP A 273 31.68 -9.03 -28.24
C ASP A 273 30.69 -9.41 -27.12
N TRP A 274 31.16 -10.14 -26.11
CA TRP A 274 30.42 -10.56 -24.93
C TRP A 274 29.30 -11.57 -25.15
N ASN A 275 29.30 -12.26 -26.28
CA ASN A 275 28.33 -13.33 -26.53
C ASN A 275 28.59 -14.55 -25.63
N THR A 276 27.52 -15.21 -25.19
CA THR A 276 27.63 -16.49 -24.48
C THR A 276 28.07 -17.60 -25.43
N VAL A 277 29.19 -18.25 -25.12
CA VAL A 277 29.79 -19.33 -25.92
C VAL A 277 29.67 -20.72 -25.28
N ALA A 278 29.31 -20.79 -24.00
CA ALA A 278 28.98 -22.04 -23.33
C ALA A 278 28.14 -21.79 -22.08
N VAL A 279 27.29 -22.75 -21.73
CA VAL A 279 26.56 -22.79 -20.45
C VAL A 279 26.69 -24.19 -19.87
N LEU A 280 27.35 -24.30 -18.72
CA LEU A 280 27.45 -25.53 -17.94
C LEU A 280 26.34 -25.50 -16.89
N ARG A 281 25.45 -26.51 -16.90
CA ARG A 281 24.35 -26.63 -15.94
C ARG A 281 24.68 -27.70 -14.91
N LEU A 282 24.55 -27.35 -13.63
CA LEU A 282 24.87 -28.22 -12.50
C LEU A 282 23.60 -28.94 -11.99
N PRO A 283 23.72 -30.16 -11.42
CA PRO A 283 22.57 -30.97 -11.00
C PRO A 283 21.70 -30.35 -9.89
N HIS A 284 20.49 -30.88 -9.73
CA HIS A 284 19.55 -30.50 -8.66
C HIS A 284 19.89 -31.19 -7.34
N VAL A 285 19.91 -30.42 -6.25
CA VAL A 285 20.01 -30.93 -4.89
C VAL A 285 18.60 -30.96 -4.32
N ASP A 286 18.01 -32.15 -4.18
CA ASP A 286 16.84 -32.30 -3.30
C ASP A 286 17.35 -32.30 -1.87
N VAL A 287 17.49 -31.10 -1.28
CA VAL A 287 17.67 -30.97 0.18
C VAL A 287 16.29 -31.26 0.76
N GLY A 288 16.12 -32.44 1.37
CA GLY A 288 14.85 -32.81 1.97
C GLY A 288 14.39 -31.76 2.98
N ASP A 289 13.13 -31.34 2.86
CA ASP A 289 12.40 -30.56 3.85
C ASP A 289 12.60 -31.18 5.24
N THR A 290 13.39 -30.52 6.09
CA THR A 290 13.34 -30.72 7.54
C THR A 290 12.95 -29.40 8.17
N ASP A 291 11.69 -29.36 8.64
CA ASP A 291 10.97 -28.27 9.31
C ASP A 291 11.57 -27.86 10.68
N ASP A 292 12.87 -27.55 10.76
CA ASP A 292 13.49 -27.06 12.00
C ASP A 292 14.31 -25.79 11.72
N ASP A 293 13.64 -24.65 11.52
CA ASP A 293 14.23 -23.31 11.66
C ASP A 293 13.18 -22.33 12.22
N GLN A 294 12.86 -22.50 13.51
CA GLN A 294 12.27 -21.44 14.35
C GLN A 294 13.38 -20.83 15.23
N ASP A 295 14.11 -19.84 14.71
CA ASP A 295 14.70 -18.79 15.57
C ASP A 295 15.12 -17.58 14.73
N SER A 296 14.18 -16.66 14.47
CA SER A 296 14.41 -15.39 13.79
C SER A 296 14.37 -14.22 14.77
N SER A 297 15.49 -14.01 15.48
CA SER A 297 15.73 -12.74 16.17
C SER A 297 17.22 -12.36 16.20
N VAL A 298 17.79 -12.04 15.04
CA VAL A 298 18.95 -11.15 14.93
C VAL A 298 18.70 -10.19 13.76
N SER A 299 18.57 -8.92 14.11
CA SER A 299 18.36 -7.79 13.21
C SER A 299 19.66 -7.40 12.49
N GLY A 300 19.58 -7.26 11.15
CA GLY A 300 20.52 -6.47 10.34
C GLY A 300 21.85 -7.15 10.01
N GLY A 301 21.85 -7.92 8.92
CA GLY A 301 23.05 -8.50 8.32
C GLY A 301 22.72 -9.89 7.78
N PHE A 302 22.91 -10.09 6.47
CA PHE A 302 22.75 -11.34 5.71
C PHE A 302 22.43 -12.56 6.60
N VAL A 303 21.13 -12.80 6.79
CA VAL A 303 20.65 -14.07 7.34
C VAL A 303 20.88 -15.09 6.24
N ASP A 304 21.78 -16.02 6.50
CA ASP A 304 22.05 -17.22 5.71
C ASP A 304 20.83 -18.16 5.79
N SER A 305 19.73 -17.76 5.13
CA SER A 305 18.48 -18.52 5.06
C SER A 305 18.40 -19.47 3.86
N ASP A 306 19.52 -19.73 3.18
CA ASP A 306 19.56 -20.71 2.10
C ASP A 306 20.88 -21.46 2.13
N ARG A 307 20.88 -22.61 2.82
CA ARG A 307 21.93 -23.65 2.79
C ARG A 307 22.01 -24.32 1.39
N ARG A 308 22.01 -23.52 0.32
CA ARG A 308 22.16 -23.95 -1.07
C ARG A 308 23.66 -24.02 -1.39
N ALA A 309 24.11 -25.16 -1.88
CA ALA A 309 25.49 -25.36 -2.32
C ALA A 309 25.89 -24.30 -3.36
N ARG A 310 26.90 -23.47 -3.07
CA ARG A 310 27.45 -22.45 -3.98
C ARG A 310 28.56 -23.06 -4.86
N PRO A 311 28.35 -23.24 -6.18
CA PRO A 311 29.33 -23.85 -7.09
C PRO A 311 30.43 -22.91 -7.62
N THR A 312 31.69 -23.06 -7.19
CA THR A 312 32.80 -22.19 -7.62
C THR A 312 33.57 -22.78 -8.79
N PHE A 313 34.24 -21.93 -9.56
CA PHE A 313 35.12 -22.36 -10.62
C PHE A 313 36.39 -21.51 -10.69
N ALA A 314 37.47 -22.08 -11.21
CA ALA A 314 38.71 -21.35 -11.48
C ALA A 314 39.33 -21.79 -12.80
N PHE A 315 39.68 -20.82 -13.64
CA PHE A 315 40.47 -21.09 -14.85
C PHE A 315 41.88 -21.52 -14.49
N HIS A 316 42.38 -22.51 -15.21
CA HIS A 316 43.77 -22.91 -15.12
C HIS A 316 44.66 -21.79 -15.68
N PRO A 317 45.82 -21.49 -15.07
CA PRO A 317 46.63 -20.30 -15.41
C PRO A 317 47.30 -20.34 -16.79
N THR A 318 47.41 -21.51 -17.42
CA THR A 318 48.10 -21.67 -18.72
C THR A 318 47.36 -22.53 -19.75
N LEU A 319 46.83 -23.68 -19.33
CA LEU A 319 46.05 -24.58 -20.18
C LEU A 319 44.58 -24.14 -20.32
N PRO A 320 43.90 -24.47 -21.44
CA PRO A 320 42.47 -24.21 -21.64
C PRO A 320 41.64 -25.23 -20.85
N ARG A 321 41.69 -25.10 -19.52
CA ARG A 321 41.07 -25.97 -18.53
C ARG A 321 40.44 -25.14 -17.44
N LEU A 322 39.35 -25.61 -16.85
CA LEU A 322 38.75 -25.03 -15.66
C LEU A 322 38.58 -26.10 -14.58
N ALA A 323 38.80 -25.70 -13.33
CA ALA A 323 38.41 -26.45 -12.15
C ALA A 323 37.02 -26.00 -11.73
N LEU A 324 36.16 -26.95 -11.40
CA LEU A 324 34.82 -26.74 -10.90
C LEU A 324 34.69 -27.49 -9.58
N TRP A 325 34.25 -26.80 -8.54
CA TRP A 325 34.01 -27.40 -7.23
C TRP A 325 32.53 -27.26 -6.84
N THR A 326 31.96 -28.37 -6.38
CA THR A 326 30.59 -28.42 -5.88
C THR A 326 30.51 -29.33 -4.66
N ASN A 327 29.56 -29.07 -3.75
CA ASN A 327 29.37 -29.89 -2.55
C ASN A 327 28.99 -31.34 -2.87
N GLN A 328 28.36 -31.60 -4.03
CA GLN A 328 27.93 -32.94 -4.46
C GLN A 328 29.00 -33.72 -5.25
N ALA A 329 29.58 -33.10 -6.27
CA ALA A 329 30.53 -33.77 -7.17
C ALA A 329 31.98 -33.72 -6.68
N GLY A 330 32.26 -32.90 -5.65
CA GLY A 330 33.63 -32.57 -5.26
C GLY A 330 34.32 -31.73 -6.33
N LEU A 331 35.63 -31.91 -6.48
CA LEU A 331 36.45 -31.20 -7.45
C LEU A 331 36.44 -31.92 -8.80
N SER A 332 36.07 -31.22 -9.87
CA SER A 332 36.08 -31.71 -11.24
C SER A 332 36.90 -30.78 -12.14
N LEU A 333 37.61 -31.36 -13.10
CA LEU A 333 38.42 -30.65 -14.08
C LEU A 333 37.81 -30.82 -15.46
N TRP A 334 37.71 -29.72 -16.19
CA TRP A 334 37.06 -29.66 -17.49
C TRP A 334 38.01 -29.01 -18.49
N ASP A 335 38.26 -29.69 -19.60
CA ASP A 335 38.99 -29.11 -20.73
C ASP A 335 38.01 -28.37 -21.63
N TYR A 336 38.42 -27.22 -22.18
CA TYR A 336 37.66 -26.51 -23.19
C TYR A 336 38.49 -26.27 -24.45
N ASP A 337 37.85 -26.33 -25.60
CA ASP A 337 38.47 -26.03 -26.89
C ASP A 337 38.17 -24.58 -27.26
N LEU A 338 39.18 -23.73 -27.12
CA LEU A 338 39.06 -22.31 -27.39
C LEU A 338 38.71 -22.01 -28.85
N ASP A 339 39.24 -22.76 -29.82
CA ASP A 339 38.92 -22.53 -31.24
C ASP A 339 37.46 -22.89 -31.54
N VAL A 340 36.94 -23.94 -30.89
CA VAL A 340 35.52 -24.30 -30.99
C VAL A 340 34.66 -23.25 -30.31
N LEU A 341 34.97 -22.84 -29.08
CA LEU A 341 34.19 -21.83 -28.35
C LEU A 341 34.19 -20.47 -29.07
N LEU A 342 35.32 -20.04 -29.61
CA LEU A 342 35.43 -18.77 -30.32
C LEU A 342 34.74 -18.76 -31.69
N ARG A 343 34.57 -19.93 -32.33
CA ARG A 343 33.83 -20.09 -33.60
C ARG A 343 32.37 -20.45 -33.41
N GLN A 344 32.00 -20.95 -32.23
CA GLN A 344 30.62 -21.28 -31.92
C GLN A 344 29.80 -20.01 -31.75
N GLN A 345 28.68 -19.98 -32.47
CA GLN A 345 27.48 -19.35 -31.99
C GLN A 345 26.70 -20.46 -31.28
N VAL A 346 26.61 -20.40 -29.95
CA VAL A 346 25.75 -21.34 -29.22
C VAL A 346 24.30 -21.16 -29.68
N ALA A 347 23.51 -22.24 -29.60
CA ALA A 347 22.15 -22.39 -30.13
C ALA A 347 21.08 -21.40 -29.62
N ASP A 348 21.43 -20.46 -28.75
CA ASP A 348 20.64 -19.26 -28.42
C ASP A 348 21.45 -18.05 -28.88
N GLU A 349 21.10 -17.48 -30.04
CA GLU A 349 21.73 -16.25 -30.54
C GLU A 349 21.69 -15.20 -29.42
N SER A 350 22.84 -14.87 -28.82
CA SER A 350 22.95 -13.75 -27.90
C SER A 350 22.51 -12.50 -28.66
N VAL A 351 21.57 -11.75 -28.10
CA VAL A 351 21.04 -10.55 -28.75
C VAL A 351 21.60 -9.32 -28.06
N ARG A 352 22.12 -8.41 -28.86
CA ARG A 352 22.70 -7.15 -28.41
C ARG A 352 21.70 -6.06 -28.70
N TYR A 353 21.24 -5.37 -27.66
CA TYR A 353 20.34 -4.24 -27.84
C TYR A 353 20.64 -3.08 -26.90
N LEU A 354 20.15 -1.92 -27.29
CA LEU A 354 20.23 -0.65 -26.57
C LEU A 354 18.89 0.04 -26.66
N THR A 355 18.38 0.48 -25.52
CA THR A 355 17.14 1.27 -25.46
C THR A 355 17.45 2.65 -24.90
N ALA A 356 17.11 3.70 -25.65
CA ALA A 356 17.15 5.08 -25.17
C ALA A 356 15.80 5.50 -24.59
N LYS A 357 15.82 6.05 -23.37
CA LYS A 357 14.66 6.62 -22.70
C LYS A 357 14.50 8.09 -23.09
N VAL A 358 13.54 8.36 -23.96
CA VAL A 358 13.15 9.73 -24.36
C VAL A 358 11.93 10.13 -23.57
N VAL A 359 11.95 11.26 -22.85
CA VAL A 359 10.79 11.74 -22.07
C VAL A 359 10.16 12.95 -22.71
N LEU A 360 8.83 13.00 -22.69
CA LEU A 360 8.00 14.07 -23.23
C LEU A 360 7.26 14.74 -22.06
N VAL A 361 7.68 15.95 -21.71
CA VAL A 361 7.20 16.70 -20.53
C VAL A 361 6.71 18.07 -20.94
N GLY A 362 5.81 18.66 -20.15
CA GLY A 362 5.23 19.96 -20.46
C GLY A 362 3.85 20.15 -19.83
N ASP A 363 3.37 21.39 -19.78
CA ASP A 363 2.12 21.73 -19.08
C ASP A 363 0.87 21.09 -19.71
N THR A 364 -0.25 21.17 -18.99
CA THR A 364 -1.53 20.65 -19.50
C THR A 364 -1.94 21.40 -20.75
N GLY A 365 -2.44 20.68 -21.75
CA GLY A 365 -2.96 21.30 -22.96
C GLY A 365 -1.91 21.80 -23.96
N VAL A 366 -0.61 21.59 -23.75
CA VAL A 366 0.42 21.99 -24.74
C VAL A 366 0.49 21.08 -25.98
N GLY A 367 -0.22 19.94 -25.98
CA GLY A 367 -0.28 19.03 -27.13
C GLY A 367 0.72 17.87 -27.13
N LYS A 368 1.25 17.48 -25.95
CA LYS A 368 2.19 16.37 -25.77
C LYS A 368 1.76 15.09 -26.49
N THR A 369 0.64 14.48 -26.09
CA THR A 369 0.16 13.20 -26.62
C THR A 369 -0.01 13.20 -28.14
N GLY A 370 -0.54 14.29 -28.70
CA GLY A 370 -0.67 14.43 -30.14
C GLY A 370 0.67 14.47 -30.85
N LEU A 371 1.68 15.15 -30.28
CA LEU A 371 3.04 15.15 -30.82
C LEU A 371 3.71 13.79 -30.62
N GLY A 372 3.59 13.18 -29.44
CA GLY A 372 4.17 11.87 -29.14
C GLY A 372 3.62 10.76 -30.03
N TRP A 373 2.30 10.74 -30.23
CA TRP A 373 1.66 9.82 -31.18
C TRP A 373 2.22 9.99 -32.60
N ARG A 374 2.40 11.23 -33.05
CA ARG A 374 2.94 11.51 -34.38
C ARG A 374 4.41 11.12 -34.52
N LEU A 375 5.23 11.33 -33.48
CA LEU A 375 6.63 10.88 -33.48
C LEU A 375 6.72 9.35 -33.55
N ALA A 376 5.81 8.63 -32.88
CA ALA A 376 5.82 7.17 -32.87
C ALA A 376 5.19 6.52 -34.11
N HIS A 377 4.10 7.08 -34.66
CA HIS A 377 3.29 6.43 -35.70
C HIS A 377 3.18 7.22 -37.02
N GLY A 378 3.82 8.39 -37.14
CA GLY A 378 3.80 9.26 -38.32
C GLY A 378 2.48 10.02 -38.59
N GLY A 379 1.35 9.57 -38.03
CA GLY A 379 0.02 10.18 -38.20
C GLY A 379 -0.39 11.14 -37.08
N PHE A 380 -1.41 11.96 -37.31
CA PHE A 380 -2.05 12.76 -36.24
C PHE A 380 -3.37 12.13 -35.82
N ARG A 381 -3.55 12.00 -34.50
CA ARG A 381 -4.81 11.64 -33.87
C ARG A 381 -5.13 12.65 -32.79
N GLU A 382 -6.39 13.06 -32.70
CA GLU A 382 -6.83 13.91 -31.60
C GLU A 382 -6.93 13.06 -30.32
N HIS A 383 -6.27 13.52 -29.26
CA HIS A 383 -6.25 12.86 -27.96
C HIS A 383 -6.83 13.80 -26.89
N ALA A 384 -7.56 13.20 -25.95
CA ALA A 384 -7.87 13.87 -24.68
C ALA A 384 -6.56 14.14 -23.90
N SER A 385 -6.62 15.02 -22.90
CA SER A 385 -5.44 15.27 -22.06
C SER A 385 -5.05 14.00 -21.32
N THR A 386 -3.76 13.59 -21.37
CA THR A 386 -3.25 12.44 -20.60
C THR A 386 -3.60 12.59 -19.11
N HIS A 387 -4.06 11.51 -18.47
CA HIS A 387 -4.38 11.46 -17.03
C HIS A 387 -3.28 10.76 -16.19
N GLY A 388 -2.22 10.26 -16.82
CA GLY A 388 -1.03 9.71 -16.17
C GLY A 388 0.15 9.60 -17.12
N GLN A 389 0.56 8.38 -17.50
CA GLN A 389 1.75 8.12 -18.33
C GLN A 389 1.41 7.26 -19.54
N GLN A 390 2.09 7.49 -20.66
CA GLN A 390 2.08 6.62 -21.84
C GLN A 390 3.50 6.44 -22.34
N PHE A 391 3.76 5.37 -23.08
CA PHE A 391 5.02 5.25 -23.81
C PHE A 391 4.85 4.52 -25.13
N TRP A 392 5.70 4.84 -26.10
CA TRP A 392 5.72 4.25 -27.44
C TRP A 392 7.15 4.06 -27.91
N LEU A 393 7.35 3.10 -28.80
CA LEU A 393 8.60 2.99 -29.53
C LEU A 393 8.60 4.01 -30.69
N ILE A 394 9.74 4.65 -30.95
CA ILE A 394 9.92 5.48 -32.15
C ILE A 394 10.67 4.66 -33.19
N ASP A 395 9.94 4.01 -34.10
CA ASP A 395 10.53 3.13 -35.10
C ASP A 395 11.53 3.85 -36.02
N ASP A 396 11.29 5.12 -36.33
CA ASP A 396 12.16 5.97 -37.17
C ASP A 396 13.51 6.31 -36.52
N LEU A 397 13.69 6.03 -35.22
CA LEU A 397 14.96 6.15 -34.51
C LEU A 397 15.69 4.81 -34.36
N ARG A 398 15.10 3.70 -34.84
CA ARG A 398 15.80 2.41 -34.85
C ARG A 398 17.04 2.51 -35.74
N THR A 399 18.17 2.07 -35.21
CA THR A 399 19.43 2.04 -35.94
C THR A 399 20.28 0.86 -35.44
N GLN A 400 21.41 0.62 -36.09
CA GLN A 400 22.37 -0.40 -35.67
C GLN A 400 23.73 0.24 -35.50
N ARG A 401 24.37 0.03 -34.35
CA ARG A 401 25.74 0.51 -34.11
C ARG A 401 26.73 -0.26 -34.99
N ALA A 402 27.93 0.30 -35.13
CA ALA A 402 29.01 -0.34 -35.91
C ALA A 402 29.41 -1.72 -35.35
N ASP A 403 29.15 -1.98 -34.08
CA ASP A 403 29.40 -3.27 -33.42
C ASP A 403 28.23 -4.29 -33.59
N GLY A 404 27.21 -3.96 -34.38
CA GLY A 404 26.05 -4.81 -34.63
C GLY A 404 24.94 -4.73 -33.57
N THR A 405 25.06 -3.85 -32.56
CA THR A 405 24.02 -3.67 -31.52
C THR A 405 22.78 -3.00 -32.09
N ASP A 406 21.59 -3.60 -31.86
CA ASP A 406 20.30 -3.02 -32.22
C ASP A 406 19.95 -1.85 -31.28
N CYS A 407 19.69 -0.67 -31.81
CA CYS A 407 19.32 0.50 -31.02
C CYS A 407 17.85 0.88 -31.27
N GLU A 408 17.13 1.17 -30.19
CA GLU A 408 15.73 1.62 -30.22
C GLU A 408 15.48 2.74 -29.21
N ALA A 409 14.56 3.64 -29.53
CA ALA A 409 14.17 4.73 -28.63
C ALA A 409 12.73 4.55 -28.16
N VAL A 410 12.53 4.65 -26.85
CA VAL A 410 11.20 4.61 -26.22
C VAL A 410 10.85 6.00 -25.71
N LEU A 411 9.76 6.54 -26.23
CA LEU A 411 9.19 7.84 -25.89
C LEU A 411 8.17 7.69 -24.76
N TRP A 412 8.37 8.41 -23.66
CA TRP A 412 7.49 8.43 -22.50
C TRP A 412 6.72 9.75 -22.41
N ASP A 413 5.41 9.75 -22.65
CA ASP A 413 4.51 10.89 -22.44
C ASP A 413 4.01 10.94 -21.01
N LEU A 414 4.42 11.98 -20.27
CA LEU A 414 4.02 12.21 -18.89
C LEU A 414 2.96 13.30 -18.82
N ALA A 415 1.85 13.08 -18.12
CA ALA A 415 0.79 14.08 -18.00
C ALA A 415 1.29 15.39 -17.35
N GLY A 416 0.78 16.49 -17.89
CA GLY A 416 1.25 17.84 -17.56
C GLY A 416 0.47 18.54 -16.45
N GLN A 417 -0.47 17.85 -15.80
CA GLN A 417 -1.33 18.45 -14.78
C GLN A 417 -0.54 18.65 -13.49
N HIS A 418 -0.74 19.80 -12.84
CA HIS A 418 -0.01 20.14 -11.62
C HIS A 418 -0.14 19.07 -10.53
N VAL A 419 -1.30 18.42 -10.49
CA VAL A 419 -1.67 17.35 -9.58
C VAL A 419 -0.81 16.10 -9.75
N TYR A 420 -0.30 15.81 -10.95
CA TYR A 420 0.45 14.57 -11.25
C TYR A 420 1.97 14.72 -11.16
N ARG A 421 2.46 15.95 -11.00
CA ARG A 421 3.89 16.24 -10.97
C ARG A 421 4.67 15.47 -9.89
N PRO A 422 4.15 15.27 -8.67
CA PRO A 422 4.83 14.45 -7.65
C PRO A 422 4.96 12.97 -8.06
N VAL A 423 3.93 12.41 -8.68
CA VAL A 423 3.92 11.00 -9.15
C VAL A 423 4.90 10.81 -10.31
N HIS A 424 4.99 11.79 -11.21
CA HIS A 424 5.86 11.70 -12.39
C HIS A 424 7.35 11.90 -12.10
N ALA A 425 7.71 12.53 -10.98
CA ALA A 425 9.12 12.69 -10.59
C ALA A 425 9.83 11.32 -10.47
N ILE A 426 9.11 10.28 -10.06
CA ILE A 426 9.61 8.90 -9.95
C ILE A 426 10.11 8.36 -11.29
N PHE A 427 9.54 8.82 -12.42
CA PHE A 427 9.84 8.30 -13.75
C PHE A 427 10.89 9.12 -14.51
N LEU A 428 11.47 10.17 -13.91
CA LEU A 428 12.46 11.03 -14.56
C LEU A 428 13.92 10.61 -14.32
N ASP A 429 14.14 9.45 -13.72
CA ASP A 429 15.47 8.86 -13.57
C ASP A 429 15.98 8.26 -14.87
N ASN A 430 17.29 8.32 -15.08
CA ASN A 430 18.02 7.75 -16.23
C ASN A 430 17.46 8.18 -17.60
N VAL A 431 17.15 9.46 -17.76
CA VAL A 431 16.66 10.03 -19.03
C VAL A 431 17.81 10.28 -20.00
N ASP A 432 17.76 9.66 -21.18
CA ASP A 432 18.76 9.86 -22.24
C ASP A 432 18.51 11.11 -23.08
N LEU A 433 17.23 11.52 -23.22
CA LEU A 433 16.83 12.73 -23.94
C LEU A 433 15.47 13.25 -23.44
N ALA A 434 15.36 14.55 -23.22
CA ALA A 434 14.12 15.19 -22.77
C ALA A 434 13.55 16.17 -23.82
N LEU A 435 12.25 16.06 -24.09
CA LEU A 435 11.48 16.99 -24.90
C LEU A 435 10.59 17.82 -23.98
N VAL A 436 10.96 19.10 -23.82
CA VAL A 436 10.25 20.02 -22.92
C VAL A 436 9.32 20.90 -23.73
N LEU A 437 8.03 20.60 -23.69
CA LEU A 437 7.00 21.25 -24.48
C LEU A 437 6.37 22.44 -23.76
N PHE A 438 6.12 23.50 -24.51
CA PHE A 438 5.33 24.64 -24.09
C PHE A 438 4.45 25.16 -25.23
N ASP A 439 3.42 25.93 -24.88
CA ASP A 439 2.60 26.64 -25.86
C ASP A 439 3.22 28.03 -26.13
N PRO A 440 3.81 28.24 -27.33
CA PRO A 440 4.48 29.50 -27.65
C PRO A 440 3.49 30.66 -27.88
N THR A 441 2.18 30.37 -27.98
CA THR A 441 1.13 31.38 -28.21
C THR A 441 0.58 31.98 -26.90
N ASN A 442 0.93 31.41 -25.74
CA ASN A 442 0.50 31.90 -24.44
C ASN A 442 1.10 33.28 -24.11
N ARG A 443 0.23 34.28 -23.94
CA ARG A 443 0.61 35.70 -23.74
C ARG A 443 0.94 36.09 -22.29
N GLN A 444 0.68 35.25 -21.29
CA GLN A 444 0.96 35.60 -19.89
C GLN A 444 2.37 35.21 -19.47
N GLU A 445 2.67 33.90 -19.40
CA GLU A 445 3.99 33.37 -18.98
C GLU A 445 4.31 32.05 -19.73
N PRO A 446 4.75 32.10 -21.00
CA PRO A 446 4.89 30.90 -21.85
C PRO A 446 5.94 29.88 -21.34
N LEU A 447 6.96 30.32 -20.59
CA LEU A 447 8.08 29.48 -20.13
C LEU A 447 8.00 29.07 -18.65
N LYS A 448 6.91 29.38 -17.95
CA LYS A 448 6.77 29.07 -16.50
C LYS A 448 6.86 27.57 -16.23
N GLY A 449 6.12 26.75 -16.98
CA GLY A 449 6.14 25.30 -16.87
C GLY A 449 7.49 24.68 -17.22
N VAL A 450 8.17 25.25 -18.22
CA VAL A 450 9.49 24.79 -18.68
C VAL A 450 10.50 24.79 -17.54
N ARG A 451 10.60 25.88 -16.78
CA ARG A 451 11.53 25.98 -15.63
C ARG A 451 11.28 24.92 -14.56
N PHE A 452 10.01 24.58 -14.32
CA PHE A 452 9.66 23.53 -13.40
C PHE A 452 10.19 22.16 -13.87
N TRP A 453 9.94 21.80 -15.13
CA TRP A 453 10.37 20.52 -15.69
C TRP A 453 11.89 20.40 -15.78
N LEU A 454 12.59 21.48 -16.11
CA LEU A 454 14.06 21.50 -16.09
C LEU A 454 14.62 21.21 -14.69
N LYS A 455 14.00 21.76 -13.63
CA LYS A 455 14.39 21.47 -12.24
C LYS A 455 14.15 20.01 -11.87
N GLN A 456 13.04 19.41 -12.33
CA GLN A 456 12.76 17.99 -12.07
C GLN A 456 13.74 17.08 -12.82
N LEU A 457 14.02 17.39 -14.09
CA LEU A 457 14.97 16.64 -14.92
C LEU A 457 16.42 16.72 -14.43
N SER A 458 16.82 17.80 -13.75
CA SER A 458 18.16 17.92 -13.17
C SER A 458 18.38 17.09 -11.90
N GLY A 459 17.31 16.55 -11.29
CA GLY A 459 17.35 15.79 -10.04
C GLY A 459 18.09 16.49 -8.90
N GLY A 460 18.52 15.70 -7.89
CA GLY A 460 19.39 16.17 -6.80
C GLY A 460 20.85 16.46 -7.22
N GLY A 461 21.27 15.95 -8.39
CA GLY A 461 22.64 16.07 -8.91
C GLY A 461 22.93 17.31 -9.77
N GLY A 462 21.93 18.13 -10.08
CA GLY A 462 22.08 19.46 -10.69
C GLY A 462 22.48 19.51 -12.17
N ARG A 463 22.67 18.36 -12.85
CA ARG A 463 23.00 18.29 -14.28
C ARG A 463 21.79 17.86 -15.10
N LEU A 464 21.42 18.65 -16.10
CA LEU A 464 20.31 18.35 -17.00
C LEU A 464 20.72 17.25 -18.01
N PRO A 465 19.85 16.27 -18.32
CA PRO A 465 20.04 15.40 -19.48
C PRO A 465 20.01 16.21 -20.79
N PRO A 466 20.48 15.66 -21.92
CA PRO A 466 20.25 16.25 -23.23
C PRO A 466 18.77 16.63 -23.37
N ALA A 467 18.50 17.87 -23.78
CA ALA A 467 17.14 18.39 -23.79
C ALA A 467 16.88 19.25 -25.03
N VAL A 468 15.67 19.18 -25.56
CA VAL A 468 15.16 20.03 -26.65
C VAL A 468 13.97 20.82 -26.13
N LEU A 469 13.98 22.13 -26.35
CA LEU A 469 12.83 22.98 -26.06
C LEU A 469 11.88 22.98 -27.26
N VAL A 470 10.64 22.56 -27.06
CA VAL A 470 9.68 22.37 -28.15
C VAL A 470 8.48 23.31 -27.99
N GLY A 471 8.33 24.26 -28.92
CA GLY A 471 7.13 25.08 -29.02
C GLY A 471 6.06 24.32 -29.79
N ALA A 472 5.07 23.76 -29.10
CA ALA A 472 4.03 22.92 -29.71
C ALA A 472 2.78 23.74 -30.11
N ARG A 473 1.99 23.22 -31.05
CA ARG A 473 0.71 23.82 -31.53
C ARG A 473 0.86 25.18 -32.22
N VAL A 474 1.95 25.38 -32.97
CA VAL A 474 2.19 26.63 -33.72
C VAL A 474 1.17 26.92 -34.83
N ASP A 475 0.33 25.94 -35.18
CA ASP A 475 -0.83 26.11 -36.06
C ASP A 475 -1.93 27.02 -35.47
N ARG A 476 -1.92 27.26 -34.15
CA ARG A 476 -2.95 28.06 -33.47
C ARG A 476 -2.64 29.55 -33.36
N GLY A 477 -1.42 29.97 -33.68
CA GLY A 477 -1.02 31.37 -33.58
C GLY A 477 0.49 31.57 -33.65
N ALA A 478 0.89 32.83 -33.81
CA ALA A 478 2.31 33.20 -33.82
C ALA A 478 2.94 33.13 -32.42
N PRO A 479 4.23 32.75 -32.30
CA PRO A 479 4.96 32.78 -31.04
C PRO A 479 5.01 34.17 -30.42
N VAL A 480 4.87 34.25 -29.10
CA VAL A 480 4.99 35.51 -28.33
C VAL A 480 6.44 35.93 -28.13
N LEU A 481 7.36 34.97 -28.04
CA LEU A 481 8.80 35.20 -27.85
C LEU A 481 9.55 35.14 -29.19
N SER A 482 10.61 35.94 -29.31
CA SER A 482 11.46 35.91 -30.50
C SER A 482 12.46 34.74 -30.44
N GLN A 483 12.96 34.29 -31.60
CA GLN A 483 13.97 33.24 -31.68
C GLN A 483 15.23 33.56 -30.83
N PRO A 484 15.80 34.79 -30.86
CA PRO A 484 16.92 35.15 -29.98
C PRO A 484 16.62 35.02 -28.48
N ASP A 485 15.40 35.32 -28.03
CA ASP A 485 15.01 35.19 -26.62
C ASP A 485 14.99 33.72 -26.19
N LEU A 486 14.49 32.84 -27.07
CA LEU A 486 14.45 31.40 -26.84
C LEU A 486 15.84 30.78 -26.88
N ASP A 487 16.70 31.19 -27.81
CA ASP A 487 18.08 30.73 -27.88
C ASP A 487 18.86 31.15 -26.62
N GLN A 488 18.66 32.39 -26.16
CA GLN A 488 19.24 32.87 -24.90
C GLN A 488 18.72 32.08 -23.69
N PHE A 489 17.44 31.72 -23.66
CA PHE A 489 16.87 30.88 -22.62
C PHE A 489 17.51 29.49 -22.60
N CYS A 490 17.65 28.84 -23.77
CA CYS A 490 18.29 27.54 -23.91
C CYS A 490 19.74 27.58 -23.40
N GLN A 491 20.52 28.60 -23.76
CA GLN A 491 21.90 28.78 -23.28
C GLN A 491 21.97 28.94 -21.76
N ARG A 492 21.10 29.77 -21.15
CA ARG A 492 21.08 30.01 -19.70
C ARG A 492 20.74 28.77 -18.88
N HIS A 493 19.90 27.89 -19.42
CA HIS A 493 19.43 26.69 -18.73
C HIS A 493 20.09 25.38 -19.18
N GLY A 494 21.12 25.45 -20.05
CA GLY A 494 21.87 24.28 -20.49
C GLY A 494 21.11 23.33 -21.42
N ILE A 495 20.14 23.82 -22.19
CA ILE A 495 19.35 23.01 -23.14
C ILE A 495 20.18 22.77 -24.40
N SER A 496 20.81 21.60 -24.52
CA SER A 496 21.77 21.27 -25.58
C SER A 496 21.18 21.14 -26.99
N GLY A 497 19.90 20.80 -27.09
CA GLY A 497 19.18 20.60 -28.35
C GLY A 497 18.54 21.86 -28.93
N GLY A 498 18.63 23.00 -28.23
CA GLY A 498 18.06 24.27 -28.69
C GLY A 498 16.53 24.27 -28.73
N TYR A 499 15.97 25.15 -29.57
CA TYR A 499 14.52 25.36 -29.72
C TYR A 499 13.99 24.91 -31.08
N VAL A 500 12.86 24.20 -31.10
CA VAL A 500 12.11 23.83 -32.32
C VAL A 500 10.62 24.15 -32.18
N SER A 501 10.05 24.74 -33.22
CA SER A 501 8.61 24.95 -33.36
C SER A 501 7.96 23.75 -34.05
N THR A 502 6.91 23.17 -33.45
CA THR A 502 6.21 21.99 -33.99
C THR A 502 4.70 22.13 -34.02
N SER A 503 4.07 21.47 -34.98
CA SER A 503 2.63 21.22 -34.99
C SER A 503 2.35 19.76 -35.33
N ALA A 504 1.74 19.04 -34.39
CA ALA A 504 1.35 17.65 -34.58
C ALA A 504 0.25 17.51 -35.64
N ALA A 505 -0.64 18.50 -35.79
CA ALA A 505 -1.78 18.42 -36.70
C ALA A 505 -1.35 18.44 -38.17
N ASN A 506 -0.51 19.41 -38.56
CA ASN A 506 -0.07 19.60 -39.94
C ASN A 506 1.35 19.09 -40.23
N GLY A 507 2.10 18.66 -39.21
CA GLY A 507 3.45 18.10 -39.34
C GLY A 507 4.59 19.13 -39.38
N THR A 508 4.30 20.43 -39.20
CA THR A 508 5.33 21.48 -39.21
C THR A 508 6.42 21.18 -38.17
N GLY A 509 7.69 21.25 -38.58
CA GLY A 509 8.86 21.11 -37.68
C GLY A 509 9.10 19.71 -37.11
N VAL A 510 8.28 18.71 -37.44
CA VAL A 510 8.43 17.34 -36.92
C VAL A 510 9.68 16.67 -37.47
N GLU A 511 9.98 16.79 -38.77
CA GLU A 511 11.23 16.29 -39.36
C GLU A 511 12.48 16.94 -38.74
N GLN A 512 12.45 18.26 -38.56
CA GLN A 512 13.54 18.98 -37.88
C GLN A 512 13.75 18.47 -36.45
N LEU A 513 12.66 18.20 -35.73
CA LEU A 513 12.73 17.61 -34.40
C LEU A 513 13.34 16.19 -34.47
N MET A 514 12.90 15.34 -35.40
CA MET A 514 13.44 13.99 -35.59
C MET A 514 14.94 13.99 -35.90
N ASP A 515 15.43 14.91 -36.74
CA ASP A 515 16.86 15.08 -37.00
C ASP A 515 17.65 15.44 -35.74
N LEU A 516 17.10 16.29 -34.88
CA LEU A 516 17.70 16.58 -33.57
C LEU A 516 17.70 15.36 -32.66
N LEU A 517 16.62 14.56 -32.64
CA LEU A 517 16.59 13.33 -31.84
C LEU A 517 17.71 12.38 -32.29
N ARG A 518 17.87 12.16 -33.60
CA ARG A 518 18.93 11.32 -34.18
C ARG A 518 20.34 11.81 -33.80
N GLY A 519 20.54 13.13 -33.73
CA GLY A 519 21.84 13.73 -33.40
C GLY A 519 22.14 13.87 -31.90
N GLN A 520 21.12 13.96 -31.03
CA GLN A 520 21.30 14.16 -29.59
C GLN A 520 21.44 12.85 -28.81
N ILE A 521 20.82 11.75 -29.27
CA ILE A 521 20.97 10.45 -28.60
C ILE A 521 22.39 9.92 -28.84
N GLN A 522 23.17 9.82 -27.76
CA GLN A 522 24.58 9.42 -27.83
C GLN A 522 24.73 7.90 -27.76
N TRP A 523 24.24 7.18 -28.77
CA TRP A 523 24.27 5.71 -28.85
C TRP A 523 25.66 5.11 -28.55
N GLU A 524 26.72 5.75 -29.05
CA GLU A 524 28.10 5.31 -28.85
C GLU A 524 28.63 5.49 -27.43
N ARG A 525 27.90 6.15 -26.53
CA ARG A 525 28.27 6.29 -25.10
C ARG A 525 27.45 5.40 -24.18
N MET A 526 26.34 4.85 -24.67
CA MET A 526 25.48 3.96 -23.89
C MET A 526 26.11 2.57 -23.73
N THR A 527 25.71 1.87 -22.67
CA THR A 527 26.16 0.52 -22.32
C THR A 527 25.35 -0.52 -23.06
N THR A 528 25.98 -1.30 -23.95
CA THR A 528 25.30 -2.36 -24.69
C THR A 528 24.77 -3.42 -23.74
N THR A 529 23.50 -3.81 -23.87
CA THR A 529 22.94 -4.96 -23.15
C THR A 529 23.07 -6.20 -24.04
N VAL A 530 23.74 -7.24 -23.54
CA VAL A 530 23.86 -8.54 -24.20
C VAL A 530 23.00 -9.52 -23.43
N THR A 531 21.95 -10.04 -24.05
CA THR A 531 20.96 -10.90 -23.40
C THR A 531 20.72 -12.16 -24.20
N THR A 532 19.90 -13.07 -23.68
CA THR A 532 19.46 -14.27 -24.41
C THR A 532 18.31 -13.95 -25.37
N ARG A 533 18.20 -14.71 -26.46
CA ARG A 533 17.05 -14.61 -27.38
C ARG A 533 15.70 -14.79 -26.66
N THR A 534 15.66 -15.69 -25.68
CA THR A 534 14.48 -15.89 -24.82
C THR A 534 14.06 -14.61 -24.11
N PHE A 535 14.98 -13.88 -23.48
CA PHE A 535 14.66 -12.61 -22.80
C PHE A 535 14.13 -11.56 -23.79
N LYS A 536 14.77 -11.42 -24.97
CA LYS A 536 14.29 -10.50 -26.02
C LYS A 536 12.88 -10.87 -26.50
N ARG A 537 12.58 -12.16 -26.71
CA ARG A 537 11.23 -12.60 -27.10
C ARG A 537 10.17 -12.30 -26.05
N ILE A 538 10.50 -12.46 -24.76
CA ILE A 538 9.58 -12.11 -23.65
C ILE A 538 9.31 -10.60 -23.66
N LYS A 539 10.33 -9.78 -23.86
CA LYS A 539 10.19 -8.33 -24.04
C LYS A 539 9.26 -7.98 -25.20
N GLU A 540 9.53 -8.53 -26.39
CA GLU A 540 8.73 -8.29 -27.59
C GLU A 540 7.28 -8.73 -27.38
N PHE A 541 7.06 -9.86 -26.70
CA PHE A 541 5.73 -10.34 -26.37
C PHE A 541 4.98 -9.39 -25.42
N ALA A 542 5.64 -8.93 -24.35
CA ALA A 542 5.04 -7.97 -23.41
C ALA A 542 4.68 -6.64 -24.10
N LEU A 543 5.57 -6.14 -24.97
CA LEU A 543 5.33 -4.93 -25.76
C LEU A 543 4.18 -5.12 -26.76
N ALA A 544 4.09 -6.27 -27.44
CA ALA A 544 3.02 -6.56 -28.39
C ALA A 544 1.65 -6.69 -27.71
N LEU A 545 1.59 -7.22 -26.49
CA LEU A 545 0.34 -7.29 -25.72
C LEU A 545 -0.19 -5.90 -25.35
N LYS A 546 0.71 -4.93 -25.10
CA LYS A 546 0.33 -3.54 -24.79
C LYS A 546 -0.37 -2.84 -25.96
N GLU A 547 0.00 -3.16 -27.20
CA GLU A 547 -0.61 -2.53 -28.40
C GLU A 547 -2.04 -3.02 -28.68
N ARG A 548 -2.56 -3.99 -27.90
CA ARG A 548 -3.94 -4.46 -28.03
C ARG A 548 -4.94 -3.43 -27.49
N PRO A 549 -5.96 -3.06 -28.27
CA PRO A 549 -6.91 -2.01 -27.89
C PRO A 549 -7.91 -2.43 -26.81
N ASP A 550 -8.10 -3.73 -26.55
CA ASP A 550 -9.13 -4.27 -25.64
C ASP A 550 -8.68 -4.40 -24.18
N ARG A 551 -7.38 -4.21 -23.88
CA ARG A 551 -6.77 -4.21 -22.52
C ARG A 551 -7.25 -5.35 -21.59
N ARG A 552 -7.72 -6.47 -22.14
CA ARG A 552 -8.11 -7.67 -21.38
C ARG A 552 -6.88 -8.54 -21.11
N GLY A 553 -6.78 -9.12 -19.92
CA GLY A 553 -5.64 -9.93 -19.51
C GLY A 553 -4.35 -9.12 -19.33
N VAL A 554 -4.49 -7.87 -18.89
CA VAL A 554 -3.35 -6.97 -18.59
C VAL A 554 -2.69 -7.35 -17.27
N LEU A 555 -3.43 -7.99 -16.36
CA LEU A 555 -2.90 -8.69 -15.20
C LEU A 555 -2.82 -10.17 -15.51
N VAL A 556 -1.62 -10.73 -15.47
CA VAL A 556 -1.38 -12.15 -15.71
C VAL A 556 -0.61 -12.74 -14.56
N SER A 557 -1.01 -13.91 -14.09
CA SER A 557 -0.16 -14.70 -13.20
C SER A 557 1.06 -15.20 -13.98
N PRO A 558 2.20 -15.49 -13.32
CA PRO A 558 3.35 -16.12 -13.97
C PRO A 558 2.96 -17.40 -14.74
N THR A 559 2.06 -18.21 -14.18
CA THR A 559 1.56 -19.44 -14.83
C THR A 559 0.82 -19.15 -16.13
N GLU A 560 0.00 -18.10 -16.13
CA GLU A 560 -0.77 -17.68 -17.29
C GLU A 560 0.12 -17.05 -18.37
N LEU A 561 1.07 -16.19 -17.98
CA LEU A 561 2.08 -15.64 -18.89
C LEU A 561 2.86 -16.76 -19.58
N ARG A 562 3.29 -17.78 -18.83
CA ARG A 562 3.96 -18.96 -19.38
C ARG A 562 3.10 -19.70 -20.40
N ARG A 563 1.81 -19.89 -20.10
CA ARG A 563 0.86 -20.54 -21.01
C ARG A 563 0.78 -19.76 -22.33
N GLN A 564 0.60 -18.45 -22.26
CA GLN A 564 0.48 -17.60 -23.45
C GLN A 564 1.78 -17.55 -24.30
N LEU A 565 2.95 -17.49 -23.65
CA LEU A 565 4.25 -17.54 -24.34
C LEU A 565 4.43 -18.87 -25.09
N ARG A 566 4.06 -20.00 -24.48
CA ARG A 566 4.10 -21.33 -25.11
C ARG A 566 3.09 -21.52 -26.24
N GLU A 567 1.94 -20.85 -26.17
CA GLU A 567 0.96 -20.86 -27.26
C GLU A 567 1.46 -20.13 -28.50
N THR A 568 2.31 -19.12 -28.30
CA THR A 568 2.91 -18.37 -29.41
C THR A 568 3.94 -19.21 -30.17
N ASP A 569 4.66 -20.09 -29.48
CA ASP A 569 5.63 -21.02 -30.06
C ASP A 569 5.78 -22.27 -29.17
N PRO A 570 5.12 -23.39 -29.54
CA PRO A 570 5.14 -24.62 -28.73
C PRO A 570 6.52 -25.26 -28.58
N GLU A 571 7.44 -25.00 -29.51
CA GLU A 571 8.80 -25.55 -29.49
C GLU A 571 9.77 -24.67 -28.69
N TRP A 572 9.36 -23.47 -28.29
CA TRP A 572 10.18 -22.57 -27.49
C TRP A 572 10.34 -23.06 -26.05
N ARG A 573 11.58 -23.40 -25.68
CA ARG A 573 11.93 -23.89 -24.35
C ARG A 573 12.55 -22.78 -23.50
N PHE A 574 11.99 -22.58 -22.32
CA PHE A 574 12.50 -21.69 -21.28
C PHE A 574 12.04 -22.16 -19.89
N THR A 575 12.78 -21.77 -18.86
CA THR A 575 12.48 -22.03 -17.45
C THR A 575 11.65 -20.90 -16.83
N ASP A 576 10.98 -21.18 -15.70
CA ASP A 576 10.21 -20.16 -14.99
C ASP A 576 11.11 -19.06 -14.41
N ALA A 577 12.32 -19.43 -13.97
CA ALA A 577 13.33 -18.49 -13.52
C ALA A 577 13.74 -17.54 -14.67
N GLU A 578 14.08 -18.07 -15.85
CA GLU A 578 14.41 -17.24 -17.03
C GLU A 578 13.27 -16.27 -17.38
N MET A 579 12.02 -16.74 -17.30
CA MET A 579 10.86 -15.89 -17.57
C MET A 579 10.72 -14.77 -16.54
N MET A 580 10.78 -15.08 -15.24
CA MET A 580 10.59 -14.10 -14.18
C MET A 580 11.76 -13.11 -14.09
N THR A 581 13.00 -13.54 -14.34
CA THR A 581 14.14 -12.63 -14.44
C THR A 581 13.97 -11.67 -15.62
N ALA A 582 13.51 -12.14 -16.78
CA ALA A 582 13.21 -11.27 -17.92
C ALA A 582 12.11 -10.26 -17.57
N VAL A 583 11.04 -10.68 -16.88
CA VAL A 583 9.99 -9.79 -16.38
C VAL A 583 10.55 -8.76 -15.40
N GLY A 584 11.44 -9.15 -14.48
CA GLY A 584 12.11 -8.22 -13.57
C GLY A 584 12.99 -7.19 -14.29
N HIS A 585 13.72 -7.60 -15.32
CA HIS A 585 14.48 -6.66 -16.16
C HIS A 585 13.55 -5.66 -16.86
N LEU A 586 12.42 -6.14 -17.37
CA LEU A 586 11.39 -5.28 -17.98
C LEU A 586 10.78 -4.30 -16.98
N GLU A 587 10.56 -4.74 -15.73
CA GLU A 587 10.08 -3.89 -14.65
C GLU A 587 11.08 -2.77 -14.31
N ASN A 588 12.37 -3.08 -14.25
CA ASN A 588 13.42 -2.06 -14.04
C ASN A 588 13.44 -0.99 -15.14
N HIS A 589 13.05 -1.35 -16.36
CA HIS A 589 12.87 -0.41 -17.47
C HIS A 589 11.46 0.21 -17.54
N GLY A 590 10.56 -0.16 -16.62
CA GLY A 590 9.19 0.35 -16.51
C GLY A 590 8.22 -0.19 -17.57
N TYR A 591 8.57 -1.26 -18.28
CA TYR A 591 7.69 -1.86 -19.30
C TYR A 591 6.55 -2.68 -18.69
N VAL A 592 6.78 -3.26 -17.51
CA VAL A 592 5.82 -4.05 -16.74
C VAL A 592 5.93 -3.69 -15.26
N SER A 593 5.03 -4.19 -14.42
CA SER A 593 5.17 -4.12 -12.96
C SER A 593 4.80 -5.44 -12.31
N VAL A 594 5.58 -5.91 -11.36
CA VAL A 594 5.31 -7.13 -10.60
C VAL A 594 4.62 -6.74 -9.31
N LEU A 595 3.33 -7.05 -9.24
CA LEU A 595 2.50 -6.79 -8.08
C LEU A 595 2.54 -8.00 -7.15
N ARG A 596 2.82 -7.76 -5.88
CA ARG A 596 2.79 -8.79 -4.83
C ARG A 596 1.58 -8.55 -3.95
N THR A 597 0.75 -9.57 -3.82
CA THR A 597 -0.39 -9.54 -2.89
C THR A 597 0.07 -9.87 -1.47
N SER A 598 -0.75 -9.52 -0.47
CA SER A 598 -0.51 -9.84 0.94
C SER A 598 -0.40 -11.34 1.25
N SER A 599 -0.96 -12.20 0.38
CA SER A 599 -0.80 -13.66 0.44
C SER A 599 0.51 -14.18 -0.19
N GLY A 600 1.35 -13.28 -0.71
CA GLY A 600 2.61 -13.61 -1.38
C GLY A 600 2.46 -13.99 -2.86
N ALA A 601 1.24 -14.03 -3.42
CA ALA A 601 1.05 -14.32 -4.83
C ALA A 601 1.54 -13.17 -5.70
N GLN A 602 2.35 -13.49 -6.72
CA GLN A 602 2.89 -12.56 -7.70
C GLN A 602 1.96 -12.47 -8.91
N THR A 603 1.68 -11.25 -9.36
CA THR A 603 0.94 -10.96 -10.59
C THR A 603 1.74 -9.97 -11.42
N VAL A 604 1.84 -10.19 -12.73
CA VAL A 604 2.54 -9.30 -13.65
C VAL A 604 1.52 -8.38 -14.30
N LEU A 605 1.68 -7.09 -14.08
CA LEU A 605 0.95 -6.02 -14.74
C LEU A 605 1.68 -5.64 -16.02
N LEU A 606 1.11 -5.96 -17.17
CA LEU A 606 1.68 -5.72 -18.49
C LEU A 606 1.50 -4.28 -19.00
N ALA A 607 0.57 -3.52 -18.42
CA ALA A 607 0.34 -2.12 -18.72
C ALA A 607 0.51 -1.29 -17.43
N PRO A 608 1.76 -0.98 -17.03
CA PRO A 608 2.03 -0.26 -15.79
C PRO A 608 1.41 1.14 -15.76
N GLU A 609 1.12 1.74 -16.92
CA GLU A 609 0.39 3.00 -17.01
C GLU A 609 -0.99 2.94 -16.35
N LEU A 610 -1.65 1.78 -16.31
CA LEU A 610 -2.95 1.61 -15.68
C LEU A 610 -2.88 1.89 -14.17
N LEU A 611 -1.80 1.44 -13.53
CA LEU A 611 -1.57 1.67 -12.11
C LEU A 611 -1.28 3.15 -11.84
N VAL A 612 -0.56 3.83 -12.74
CA VAL A 612 -0.27 5.27 -12.65
C VAL A 612 -1.54 6.09 -12.87
N ASP A 613 -2.35 5.74 -13.86
CA ASP A 613 -3.64 6.39 -14.15
C ASP A 613 -4.60 6.20 -12.95
N LEU A 614 -4.66 5.00 -12.38
CA LEU A 614 -5.44 4.72 -11.17
C LEU A 614 -4.94 5.57 -9.99
N ALA A 615 -3.64 5.61 -9.74
CA ALA A 615 -3.06 6.41 -8.68
C ALA A 615 -3.41 7.90 -8.84
N SER A 616 -3.29 8.42 -10.06
CA SER A 616 -3.73 9.76 -10.43
C SER A 616 -5.21 10.01 -10.11
N SER A 617 -6.08 9.07 -10.46
CA SER A 617 -7.52 9.15 -10.20
C SER A 617 -7.86 9.09 -8.71
N VAL A 618 -7.16 8.27 -7.92
CA VAL A 618 -7.27 8.24 -6.45
C VAL A 618 -6.87 9.59 -5.85
N PHE A 619 -5.73 10.14 -6.29
CA PHE A 619 -5.25 11.43 -5.81
C PHE A 619 -6.22 12.57 -6.15
N LEU A 620 -6.78 12.60 -7.37
CA LEU A 620 -7.83 13.53 -7.75
C LEU A 620 -9.11 13.37 -6.93
N ARG A 621 -9.45 12.13 -6.55
CA ARG A 621 -10.62 11.86 -5.72
C ARG A 621 -10.43 12.41 -4.32
N ALA A 622 -9.23 12.30 -3.76
CA ALA A 622 -8.85 12.92 -2.49
C ALA A 622 -8.92 14.46 -2.58
N ASP A 623 -8.46 15.03 -3.70
CA ASP A 623 -8.46 16.49 -3.93
C ASP A 623 -9.86 17.09 -4.06
N LYS A 624 -10.78 16.34 -4.68
CA LYS A 624 -12.18 16.70 -4.90
C LYS A 624 -13.12 16.17 -3.80
N HIS A 625 -12.58 15.62 -2.72
CA HIS A 625 -13.41 15.15 -1.62
C HIS A 625 -14.26 16.31 -1.08
N PRO A 626 -15.55 16.13 -0.70
CA PRO A 626 -16.42 17.21 -0.25
C PRO A 626 -15.86 18.05 0.91
N GLN A 627 -15.03 17.44 1.76
CA GLN A 627 -14.36 18.12 2.87
C GLN A 627 -13.07 18.84 2.46
N GLU A 628 -12.58 18.64 1.22
CA GLU A 628 -11.33 19.16 0.64
C GLU A 628 -10.06 18.89 1.49
N LEU A 629 -10.06 17.87 2.37
CA LEU A 629 -9.00 17.61 3.35
C LEU A 629 -7.78 16.89 2.77
N GLY A 630 -7.82 16.49 1.50
CA GLY A 630 -6.76 15.69 0.89
C GLY A 630 -6.63 14.31 1.54
N ALA A 631 -7.74 13.71 1.98
CA ALA A 631 -7.76 12.39 2.60
C ALA A 631 -8.88 11.51 2.02
N LEU A 632 -8.67 10.20 2.03
CA LEU A 632 -9.65 9.19 1.64
C LEU A 632 -9.69 8.05 2.66
N SER A 633 -10.86 7.44 2.81
CA SER A 633 -11.05 6.23 3.62
C SER A 633 -10.45 5.03 2.90
N GLU A 634 -9.48 4.35 3.51
CA GLU A 634 -8.83 3.17 2.94
C GLU A 634 -9.84 2.02 2.76
N VAL A 635 -10.70 1.81 3.75
CA VAL A 635 -11.76 0.79 3.70
C VAL A 635 -12.74 1.07 2.57
N THR A 636 -13.14 2.33 2.39
CA THR A 636 -14.04 2.72 1.30
C THR A 636 -13.37 2.57 -0.06
N LEU A 637 -12.07 2.90 -0.16
CA LEU A 637 -11.30 2.78 -1.37
C LEU A 637 -11.14 1.32 -1.82
N LEU A 638 -10.67 0.45 -0.92
CA LEU A 638 -10.47 -0.97 -1.20
C LEU A 638 -11.79 -1.73 -1.35
N GLY A 639 -12.86 -1.28 -0.68
CA GLY A 639 -14.22 -1.81 -0.81
C GLY A 639 -14.96 -1.39 -2.09
N GLY A 640 -14.32 -0.64 -3.00
CA GLY A 640 -14.92 -0.21 -4.26
C GLY A 640 -15.97 0.89 -4.12
N GLY A 641 -15.94 1.67 -3.03
CA GLY A 641 -16.86 2.79 -2.79
C GLY A 641 -16.62 4.03 -3.67
N TYR A 642 -15.56 4.03 -4.48
CA TYR A 642 -15.27 5.05 -5.48
C TYR A 642 -15.26 4.46 -6.89
N GLU A 643 -15.86 5.16 -7.84
CA GLU A 643 -15.89 4.77 -9.24
C GLU A 643 -14.69 5.36 -9.98
N PHE A 644 -13.93 4.48 -10.65
CA PHE A 644 -12.76 4.83 -11.46
C PHE A 644 -12.94 4.29 -12.88
N PRO A 645 -12.97 5.14 -13.92
CA PRO A 645 -13.16 4.71 -15.31
C PRO A 645 -12.14 3.67 -15.78
N GLU A 646 -10.92 3.72 -15.26
CA GLU A 646 -9.82 2.81 -15.59
C GLU A 646 -10.06 1.37 -15.13
N LEU A 647 -10.97 1.18 -14.16
CA LEU A 647 -11.30 -0.13 -13.58
C LEU A 647 -12.58 -0.74 -14.15
N GLU A 648 -13.36 0.01 -14.95
CA GLU A 648 -14.68 -0.43 -15.43
C GLU A 648 -14.62 -1.70 -16.29
N THR A 649 -13.56 -1.85 -17.08
CA THR A 649 -13.37 -2.96 -18.02
C THR A 649 -12.73 -4.21 -17.42
N LEU A 650 -12.30 -4.15 -16.16
CA LEU A 650 -11.56 -5.21 -15.47
C LEU A 650 -12.47 -6.07 -14.59
N ASP A 651 -12.04 -7.30 -14.31
CA ASP A 651 -12.76 -8.20 -13.41
C ASP A 651 -12.63 -7.77 -11.93
N PRO A 652 -13.59 -8.05 -11.04
CA PRO A 652 -13.56 -7.59 -9.64
C PRO A 652 -12.28 -7.95 -8.87
N ALA A 653 -11.71 -9.12 -9.12
CA ALA A 653 -10.45 -9.55 -8.50
C ALA A 653 -9.25 -8.71 -8.99
N GLU A 654 -9.19 -8.40 -10.29
CA GLU A 654 -8.17 -7.53 -10.89
C GLU A 654 -8.25 -6.11 -10.32
N ARG A 655 -9.47 -5.59 -10.13
CA ARG A 655 -9.69 -4.26 -9.54
C ARG A 655 -9.11 -4.16 -8.14
N GLN A 656 -9.33 -5.19 -7.32
CA GLN A 656 -8.84 -5.21 -5.94
C GLN A 656 -7.32 -5.24 -5.89
N VAL A 657 -6.67 -6.05 -6.74
CA VAL A 657 -5.20 -6.13 -6.82
C VAL A 657 -4.59 -4.78 -7.23
N LEU A 658 -5.19 -4.07 -8.19
CA LEU A 658 -4.70 -2.75 -8.63
C LEU A 658 -4.89 -1.66 -7.58
N LEU A 659 -6.03 -1.65 -6.89
CA LEU A 659 -6.29 -0.69 -5.82
C LEU A 659 -5.31 -0.89 -4.66
N ASP A 660 -5.09 -2.14 -4.25
CA ASP A 660 -4.12 -2.48 -3.22
C ASP A 660 -2.69 -2.07 -3.63
N ALA A 661 -2.28 -2.42 -4.85
CA ALA A 661 -1.00 -2.02 -5.40
C ALA A 661 -0.80 -0.49 -5.47
N ALA A 662 -1.85 0.27 -5.81
CA ALA A 662 -1.80 1.72 -5.85
C ALA A 662 -1.60 2.31 -4.45
N VAL A 663 -2.30 1.78 -3.44
CA VAL A 663 -2.17 2.21 -2.04
C VAL A 663 -0.76 1.92 -1.51
N VAL A 664 -0.26 0.70 -1.73
CA VAL A 664 1.12 0.33 -1.35
C VAL A 664 2.13 1.30 -1.96
N ARG A 665 1.99 1.59 -3.26
CA ARG A 665 2.90 2.48 -3.97
C ARG A 665 2.88 3.92 -3.44
N PHE A 666 1.71 4.43 -3.02
CA PHE A 666 1.66 5.75 -2.39
C PHE A 666 2.43 5.80 -1.06
N LEU A 667 2.37 4.73 -0.28
CA LEU A 667 3.04 4.65 1.02
C LEU A 667 4.55 4.48 0.85
N GLU A 668 4.99 3.61 -0.06
CA GLU A 668 6.42 3.40 -0.37
C GLU A 668 7.11 4.70 -0.84
N HIS A 669 6.41 5.50 -1.64
CA HIS A 669 6.93 6.78 -2.14
C HIS A 669 6.62 7.97 -1.22
N ASN A 670 6.10 7.74 0.00
CA ASN A 670 5.72 8.79 0.96
C ASN A 670 4.78 9.88 0.37
N LEU A 671 3.95 9.51 -0.61
CA LEU A 671 2.95 10.39 -1.21
C LEU A 671 1.73 10.56 -0.29
N CYS A 672 1.43 9.54 0.51
CA CYS A 672 0.46 9.58 1.59
C CYS A 672 1.00 8.83 2.81
N PHE A 673 0.32 8.99 3.95
CA PHE A 673 0.53 8.16 5.13
C PHE A 673 -0.82 7.70 5.68
N ARG A 674 -0.81 6.60 6.43
CA ARG A 674 -1.99 6.08 7.14
C ARG A 674 -2.13 6.78 8.48
N ASP A 675 -3.35 7.16 8.82
CA ASP A 675 -3.73 7.56 10.17
C ASP A 675 -5.11 7.03 10.51
N THR A 676 -5.43 6.96 11.79
CA THR A 676 -6.66 6.32 12.27
C THR A 676 -7.52 7.29 13.06
N LEU A 677 -8.81 7.31 12.75
CA LEU A 677 -9.83 8.04 13.50
C LEU A 677 -10.91 7.03 13.95
N GLY A 678 -10.84 6.60 15.20
CA GLY A 678 -11.71 5.53 15.71
C GLY A 678 -11.41 4.19 15.03
N ALA A 679 -12.38 3.62 14.31
CA ALA A 679 -12.23 2.38 13.55
C ALA A 679 -11.91 2.60 12.05
N GLU A 680 -11.78 3.85 11.62
CA GLU A 680 -11.54 4.20 10.22
C GLU A 680 -10.06 4.52 9.99
N THR A 681 -9.47 3.90 8.97
CA THR A 681 -8.12 4.21 8.48
C THR A 681 -8.23 5.18 7.30
N LEU A 682 -7.55 6.32 7.41
CA LEU A 682 -7.50 7.37 6.41
C LEU A 682 -6.13 7.37 5.72
N LEU A 683 -6.14 7.43 4.39
CA LEU A 683 -4.98 7.76 3.56
C LEU A 683 -4.90 9.28 3.42
N ILE A 684 -3.92 9.89 4.09
CA ILE A 684 -3.73 11.34 4.15
C ILE A 684 -2.66 11.75 3.15
N PHE A 685 -3.00 12.65 2.22
CA PHE A 685 -2.09 13.19 1.20
C PHE A 685 -1.66 14.62 1.59
N PRO A 686 -0.48 14.81 2.20
CA PRO A 686 -0.04 16.13 2.68
C PRO A 686 -0.03 17.19 1.58
N GLY A 687 0.37 16.80 0.36
CA GLY A 687 0.47 17.70 -0.79
C GLY A 687 -0.87 18.26 -1.29
N LEU A 688 -2.01 17.71 -0.85
CA LEU A 688 -3.35 18.14 -1.25
C LEU A 688 -4.02 19.13 -0.30
N ILE A 689 -3.37 19.47 0.82
CA ILE A 689 -3.90 20.45 1.77
C ILE A 689 -3.75 21.85 1.15
N LYS A 690 -4.75 22.24 0.34
CA LYS A 690 -4.77 23.44 -0.54
C LYS A 690 -4.63 24.76 0.21
N GLN A 691 -3.93 25.72 -0.43
CA GLN A 691 -3.93 27.15 -0.09
C GLN A 691 -5.07 27.88 -0.81
N LYS A 692 -6.10 28.32 -0.10
CA LYS A 692 -7.05 29.34 -0.61
C LYS A 692 -7.10 30.49 0.38
N ARG A 693 -6.84 31.72 -0.11
CA ARG A 693 -7.07 32.95 0.67
C ARG A 693 -8.58 33.17 0.81
N PRO A 694 -9.11 33.48 2.00
CA PRO A 694 -10.51 33.89 2.15
C PRO A 694 -10.78 35.21 1.43
N LEU A 695 -12.01 35.33 0.92
CA LEU A 695 -12.56 36.52 0.26
C LEU A 695 -13.17 37.53 1.26
N PHE A 696 -13.14 37.26 2.57
CA PHE A 696 -13.81 38.05 3.61
C PHE A 696 -12.86 38.52 4.72
N ASP A 697 -13.24 39.60 5.42
CA ASP A 697 -12.53 40.16 6.57
C ASP A 697 -12.32 39.09 7.64
N ALA A 698 -11.06 38.83 8.01
CA ALA A 698 -10.71 37.81 8.98
C ALA A 698 -11.25 38.20 10.37
N ILE A 699 -12.06 37.33 10.98
CA ILE A 699 -12.47 37.47 12.39
C ILE A 699 -11.20 37.48 13.26
N GLU A 700 -11.08 38.47 14.15
CA GLU A 700 -9.94 38.55 15.06
C GLU A 700 -9.92 37.33 15.99
N THR A 701 -8.74 36.71 16.12
CA THR A 701 -8.52 35.54 16.99
C THR A 701 -7.34 35.83 17.92
N VAL A 702 -7.42 35.29 19.13
CA VAL A 702 -6.43 35.46 20.19
C VAL A 702 -5.66 34.15 20.36
N ASP A 703 -4.32 34.24 20.35
CA ASP A 703 -3.45 33.11 20.65
C ASP A 703 -3.66 32.57 22.06
N ASP A 704 -3.57 31.27 22.21
CA ASP A 704 -3.70 30.57 23.49
C ASP A 704 -2.47 29.69 23.74
N VAL A 705 -2.66 28.40 24.05
CA VAL A 705 -1.58 27.45 24.37
C VAL A 705 -0.68 27.19 23.15
N SER A 706 0.64 27.15 23.40
CA SER A 706 1.66 26.82 22.41
C SER A 706 2.29 25.46 22.70
N TYR A 707 2.60 24.69 21.67
CA TYR A 707 3.17 23.35 21.76
C TYR A 707 4.47 23.28 20.98
N VAL A 708 5.51 22.76 21.61
CA VAL A 708 6.75 22.35 20.93
C VAL A 708 6.75 20.85 20.81
N VAL A 709 6.88 20.36 19.58
CA VAL A 709 6.86 18.93 19.25
C VAL A 709 8.23 18.56 18.67
N ARG A 710 8.88 17.52 19.21
CA ARG A 710 10.18 17.03 18.70
C ARG A 710 10.15 15.53 18.40
N GLY A 711 10.87 15.12 17.36
CA GLY A 711 10.93 13.74 16.88
C GLY A 711 10.63 13.66 15.38
N ARG A 712 9.84 12.66 14.96
CA ARG A 712 9.34 12.52 13.59
C ARG A 712 8.13 13.44 13.38
N VAL A 713 8.39 14.65 12.91
CA VAL A 713 7.41 15.74 12.86
C VAL A 713 6.76 15.94 11.48
N GLU A 714 7.24 15.23 10.45
CA GLU A 714 6.95 15.46 9.04
C GLU A 714 5.45 15.34 8.71
N ASN A 715 4.74 14.46 9.42
CA ASN A 715 3.32 14.17 9.21
C ASN A 715 2.40 14.72 10.31
N VAL A 716 2.93 15.42 11.32
CA VAL A 716 2.15 15.86 12.49
C VAL A 716 1.12 16.93 12.10
N TYR A 717 1.56 18.00 11.43
CA TYR A 717 0.67 19.07 10.98
C TYR A 717 -0.44 18.57 10.02
N PRO A 718 -0.14 17.89 8.90
CA PRO A 718 -1.18 17.43 7.98
C PRO A 718 -2.15 16.47 8.64
N ALA A 719 -1.67 15.60 9.54
CA ALA A 719 -2.56 14.70 10.27
C ALA A 719 -3.53 15.44 11.18
N LEU A 720 -3.06 16.44 11.94
CA LEU A 720 -3.94 17.24 12.80
C LEU A 720 -5.02 17.99 12.01
N VAL A 721 -4.65 18.56 10.86
CA VAL A 721 -5.61 19.25 9.96
C VAL A 721 -6.73 18.29 9.55
N VAL A 722 -6.36 17.07 9.14
CA VAL A 722 -7.29 16.07 8.66
C VAL A 722 -8.12 15.48 9.79
N LEU A 723 -7.52 15.02 10.89
CA LEU A 723 -8.23 14.39 12.00
C LEU A 723 -9.20 15.35 12.69
N LEU A 724 -8.79 16.60 12.93
CA LEU A 724 -9.69 17.63 13.47
C LEU A 724 -10.76 18.03 12.44
N GLY A 725 -10.42 18.08 11.15
CA GLY A 725 -11.39 18.37 10.09
C GLY A 725 -12.40 17.24 9.82
N HIS A 726 -12.05 15.98 10.12
CA HIS A 726 -12.96 14.84 10.11
C HIS A 726 -13.71 14.70 11.45
N THR A 727 -13.33 15.47 12.47
CA THR A 727 -14.09 15.53 13.71
C THR A 727 -15.36 16.34 13.44
N PRO A 728 -16.54 15.74 13.60
CA PRO A 728 -17.79 16.33 13.15
C PRO A 728 -18.10 17.70 13.77
N THR A 729 -17.69 17.94 15.03
CA THR A 729 -17.93 19.20 15.75
C THR A 729 -17.39 20.45 15.04
N PHE A 730 -16.46 20.29 14.10
CA PHE A 730 -15.75 21.37 13.43
C PHE A 730 -16.18 21.48 11.96
N THR A 731 -16.80 22.60 11.58
CA THR A 731 -17.08 22.93 10.17
C THR A 731 -15.96 23.78 9.60
N ARG A 732 -15.50 23.45 8.39
CA ARG A 732 -14.28 24.04 7.84
C ARG A 732 -14.51 25.43 7.25
N VAL A 733 -13.66 26.39 7.64
CA VAL A 733 -13.71 27.75 7.09
C VAL A 733 -12.48 28.10 6.24
N ASN A 734 -11.22 27.76 6.60
CA ASN A 734 -10.03 28.02 5.76
C ASN A 734 -8.77 27.22 6.16
N TYR A 735 -7.90 26.83 5.21
CA TYR A 735 -6.56 26.26 5.47
C TYR A 735 -5.45 27.00 4.71
N TRP A 736 -4.29 27.05 5.36
CA TRP A 736 -3.07 27.71 4.94
C TRP A 736 -1.89 26.76 5.16
N GLN A 737 -0.75 27.03 4.52
CA GLN A 737 0.49 26.24 4.69
C GLN A 737 0.94 26.12 6.16
N SER A 738 0.46 27.03 7.01
CA SER A 738 0.88 27.13 8.41
C SER A 738 -0.25 27.53 9.35
N GLN A 739 -1.50 27.39 8.93
CA GLN A 739 -2.66 27.70 9.76
C GLN A 739 -3.87 26.85 9.36
N ALA A 740 -4.63 26.39 10.35
CA ALA A 740 -5.89 25.71 10.17
C ALA A 740 -6.99 26.35 11.02
N GLN A 741 -8.15 26.62 10.41
CA GLN A 741 -9.29 27.25 11.08
C GLN A 741 -10.56 26.42 10.93
N PHE A 742 -11.30 26.35 12.03
CA PHE A 742 -12.50 25.56 12.21
C PHE A 742 -13.58 26.42 12.88
N GLU A 743 -14.82 26.29 12.42
CA GLU A 743 -15.99 26.89 13.04
C GLU A 743 -16.67 25.88 13.95
N MET A 744 -17.08 26.35 15.14
CA MET A 744 -17.81 25.58 16.13
C MET A 744 -19.24 26.15 16.24
N GLY A 745 -20.18 25.61 15.49
CA GLY A 745 -21.60 26.00 15.57
C GLY A 745 -21.97 27.22 14.74
N SER A 746 -21.87 28.44 15.30
CA SER A 746 -22.23 29.70 14.62
C SER A 746 -21.01 30.36 13.97
N GLY A 747 -21.22 31.13 12.89
CA GLY A 747 -20.18 31.73 12.04
C GLY A 747 -19.14 32.64 12.73
N ASP A 748 -19.36 32.99 13.99
CA ASP A 748 -18.48 33.83 14.82
C ASP A 748 -17.58 33.02 15.78
N GLN A 749 -17.85 31.73 15.99
CA GLN A 749 -17.10 30.84 16.89
C GLN A 749 -15.98 30.13 16.13
N ILE A 750 -14.82 30.78 16.02
CA ILE A 750 -13.66 30.26 15.27
C ILE A 750 -12.60 29.74 16.23
N CYS A 751 -12.17 28.50 16.04
CA CYS A 751 -11.03 27.88 16.69
C CYS A 751 -10.02 27.39 15.65
N GLY A 752 -8.77 27.21 16.02
CA GLY A 752 -7.75 26.79 15.07
C GLY A 752 -6.37 26.69 15.66
N PHE A 753 -5.42 26.31 14.82
CA PHE A 753 -4.01 26.24 15.20
C PHE A 753 -3.10 26.72 14.07
N ARG A 754 -1.92 27.20 14.45
CA ARG A 754 -0.89 27.72 13.54
C ARG A 754 0.42 26.98 13.71
N LEU A 755 1.03 26.57 12.60
CA LEU A 755 2.43 26.18 12.55
C LEU A 755 3.27 27.46 12.53
N PHE A 756 3.98 27.74 13.61
CA PHE A 756 4.73 28.99 13.73
C PHE A 756 6.19 28.86 13.28
N GLN A 757 6.82 27.74 13.62
CA GLN A 757 8.21 27.48 13.30
C GLN A 757 8.40 26.00 12.96
N GLU A 758 9.21 25.74 11.95
CA GLU A 758 9.61 24.40 11.51
C GLU A 758 11.14 24.36 11.42
N ARG A 759 11.74 23.36 12.07
CA ARG A 759 13.17 23.04 12.05
C ARG A 759 13.30 21.53 11.87
N GLU A 760 14.49 21.07 11.50
CA GLU A 760 14.76 19.63 11.37
C GLU A 760 14.47 18.91 12.72
N GLY A 761 13.45 18.05 12.72
CA GLY A 761 12.99 17.30 13.89
C GLY A 761 12.24 18.09 14.98
N GLU A 762 11.88 19.37 14.77
CA GLU A 762 11.15 20.20 15.74
C GLU A 762 10.13 21.14 15.08
N ILE A 763 8.88 21.14 15.55
CA ILE A 763 7.84 22.09 15.13
C ILE A 763 7.20 22.83 16.32
N GLU A 764 6.76 24.07 16.10
CA GLU A 764 5.99 24.86 17.05
C GLU A 764 4.56 25.08 16.54
N LEU A 765 3.56 24.64 17.31
CA LEU A 765 2.13 24.78 17.02
C LEU A 765 1.47 25.70 18.04
N VAL A 766 0.57 26.59 17.61
CA VAL A 766 -0.10 27.56 18.51
C VAL A 766 -1.61 27.53 18.29
N LEU A 767 -2.37 27.27 19.35
CA LEU A 767 -3.83 27.33 19.30
C LEU A 767 -4.32 28.78 19.31
N HIS A 768 -5.44 29.04 18.65
CA HIS A 768 -6.08 30.35 18.64
C HIS A 768 -7.60 30.25 18.61
N TYR A 769 -8.28 31.21 19.23
CA TYR A 769 -9.75 31.24 19.37
C TYR A 769 -10.32 32.64 19.13
N SER A 770 -11.54 32.74 18.62
CA SER A 770 -12.32 33.98 18.65
C SER A 770 -12.91 34.21 20.04
N ASP A 771 -13.29 35.45 20.33
CA ASP A 771 -13.92 35.81 21.60
C ASP A 771 -15.31 35.17 21.80
N ALA A 772 -15.96 34.76 20.71
CA ALA A 772 -17.26 34.08 20.75
C ALA A 772 -17.17 32.61 21.19
N VAL A 773 -15.98 31.98 21.14
CA VAL A 773 -15.83 30.55 21.51
C VAL A 773 -16.00 30.38 23.02
N PRO A 774 -17.02 29.62 23.50
CA PRO A 774 -17.25 29.40 24.92
C PRO A 774 -16.12 28.58 25.56
N ARG A 775 -15.94 28.70 26.88
CA ARG A 775 -14.88 28.02 27.63
C ARG A 775 -14.86 26.50 27.36
N TYR A 776 -16.03 25.87 27.35
CA TYR A 776 -16.18 24.46 27.01
C TYR A 776 -15.64 24.14 25.61
N GLY A 777 -15.94 24.97 24.61
CA GLY A 777 -15.45 24.80 23.24
C GLY A 777 -13.92 24.90 23.14
N ARG A 778 -13.30 25.79 23.91
CA ARG A 778 -11.83 25.89 23.99
C ARG A 778 -11.21 24.63 24.60
N THR A 779 -11.79 24.14 25.71
CA THR A 779 -11.34 22.90 26.37
C THR A 779 -11.52 21.68 25.44
N MET A 780 -12.62 21.62 24.70
CA MET A 780 -12.87 20.56 23.71
C MET A 780 -11.80 20.55 22.61
N PHE A 781 -11.58 21.70 21.95
CA PHE A 781 -10.64 21.79 20.85
C PHE A 781 -9.21 21.47 21.31
N GLN A 782 -8.80 22.04 22.44
CA GLN A 782 -7.49 21.78 23.03
C GLN A 782 -7.30 20.29 23.36
N GLY A 783 -8.25 19.66 24.05
CA GLY A 783 -8.08 18.27 24.46
C GLY A 783 -8.07 17.29 23.28
N LEU A 784 -8.83 17.54 22.21
CA LEU A 784 -8.79 16.73 20.99
C LEU A 784 -7.45 16.90 20.26
N PHE A 785 -6.96 18.14 20.18
CA PHE A 785 -5.66 18.47 19.63
C PHE A 785 -4.52 17.77 20.39
N GLU A 786 -4.54 17.83 21.73
CA GLU A 786 -3.60 17.13 22.61
C GLU A 786 -3.68 15.61 22.43
N ARG A 787 -4.90 15.04 22.45
CA ARG A 787 -5.11 13.60 22.26
C ARG A 787 -4.47 13.09 20.97
N PHE A 788 -4.68 13.78 19.86
CA PHE A 788 -4.05 13.41 18.60
C PHE A 788 -2.53 13.55 18.68
N LEU A 789 -2.00 14.64 19.24
CA LEU A 789 -0.55 14.82 19.40
C LEU A 789 0.10 13.68 20.21
N TYR A 790 -0.48 13.30 21.35
CA TYR A 790 0.08 12.29 22.26
C TYR A 790 -0.06 10.84 21.76
N GLN A 791 -0.90 10.57 20.77
CA GLN A 791 -1.00 9.25 20.14
C GLN A 791 0.19 8.91 19.23
N ARG A 792 1.10 9.88 19.01
CA ARG A 792 2.25 9.74 18.11
C ARG A 792 3.54 9.54 18.89
N ASP A 793 4.52 8.93 18.24
CA ASP A 793 5.88 8.75 18.78
C ASP A 793 6.69 10.06 18.69
N VAL A 794 6.23 11.07 19.43
CA VAL A 794 6.81 12.42 19.48
C VAL A 794 6.84 12.93 20.91
N THR A 795 7.80 13.78 21.22
CA THR A 795 7.85 14.48 22.52
C THR A 795 7.13 15.81 22.40
N VAL A 796 6.16 16.07 23.28
CA VAL A 796 5.31 17.27 23.26
C VAL A 796 5.54 18.07 24.53
N THR A 797 5.70 19.38 24.41
CA THR A 797 5.78 20.30 25.55
C THR A 797 4.79 21.44 25.35
N ALA A 798 3.85 21.58 26.29
CA ALA A 798 2.84 22.64 26.27
C ALA A 798 3.29 23.87 27.06
N PHE A 799 2.93 25.05 26.55
CA PHE A 799 3.26 26.36 27.09
C PHE A 799 1.99 27.22 27.14
N PRO A 800 1.35 27.36 28.32
CA PRO A 800 0.16 28.19 28.46
C PRO A 800 0.50 29.68 28.34
N PRO A 801 -0.47 30.53 27.97
CA PRO A 801 -0.26 31.97 27.92
C PRO A 801 0.07 32.53 29.32
N VAL A 802 1.16 33.29 29.41
CA VAL A 802 1.64 33.87 30.66
C VAL A 802 1.09 35.29 30.84
N PHE A 803 0.47 35.53 31.99
CA PHE A 803 -0.05 36.84 32.39
C PHE A 803 0.69 37.34 33.63
N CYS A 804 0.90 38.65 33.75
CA CYS A 804 1.37 39.23 35.01
C CYS A 804 0.23 39.38 36.03
N GLY A 805 0.54 39.67 37.29
CA GLY A 805 -0.45 39.91 38.35
C GLY A 805 -1.46 41.03 38.05
N ASN A 806 -1.12 41.95 37.13
CA ASN A 806 -2.01 43.01 36.64
C ASN A 806 -2.77 42.64 35.35
N GLY A 807 -2.75 41.37 34.94
CA GLY A 807 -3.51 40.88 33.77
C GLY A 807 -2.89 41.18 32.40
N HIS A 808 -1.67 41.70 32.31
CA HIS A 808 -1.00 41.90 31.03
C HIS A 808 -0.47 40.58 30.47
N LYS A 809 -0.91 40.21 29.26
CA LYS A 809 -0.37 39.07 28.50
C LYS A 809 1.08 39.34 28.09
N GLN A 810 1.96 38.37 28.29
CA GLN A 810 3.37 38.49 27.91
C GLN A 810 3.60 38.07 26.45
N GLU A 811 4.66 38.62 25.85
CA GLU A 811 5.05 38.26 24.48
C GLU A 811 5.54 36.81 24.44
N ARG A 812 4.96 36.01 23.54
CA ARG A 812 5.21 34.56 23.42
C ARG A 812 6.68 34.23 23.17
N SER A 813 7.34 34.98 22.29
CA SER A 813 8.77 34.83 21.95
C SER A 813 9.67 34.97 23.19
N ALA A 814 9.35 35.92 24.07
CA ALA A 814 10.08 36.19 25.30
C ALA A 814 9.84 35.15 26.39
N VAL A 815 8.59 34.68 26.54
CA VAL A 815 8.23 33.58 27.46
C VAL A 815 8.96 32.29 27.05
N MET A 816 8.85 31.92 25.78
CA MET A 816 9.49 30.72 25.21
C MET A 816 11.02 30.81 25.27
N GLY A 817 11.59 31.98 24.96
CA GLY A 817 13.02 32.23 25.11
C GLY A 817 13.47 32.03 26.55
N SER A 818 12.73 32.54 27.52
CA SER A 818 13.07 32.42 28.94
C SER A 818 13.03 30.96 29.43
N LEU A 819 12.01 30.20 29.03
CA LEU A 819 11.88 28.79 29.37
C LEU A 819 12.98 27.91 28.75
N ARG A 820 13.38 28.17 27.50
CA ARG A 820 14.52 27.47 26.85
C ARG A 820 15.85 27.69 27.57
N HIS A 821 16.03 28.86 28.21
CA HIS A 821 17.23 29.18 28.99
C HIS A 821 17.12 28.72 30.46
N GLY A 822 16.10 27.93 30.80
CA GLY A 822 15.90 27.38 32.15
C GLY A 822 15.51 28.42 33.20
N MET A 823 15.02 29.60 32.78
CA MET A 823 14.60 30.64 33.71
C MET A 823 13.24 30.29 34.32
N ARG A 824 13.11 30.46 35.65
CA ARG A 824 11.86 30.22 36.41
C ARG A 824 11.02 31.48 36.61
N THR A 825 11.56 32.64 36.27
CA THR A 825 10.89 33.95 36.46
C THR A 825 11.24 34.89 35.33
N MET A 826 10.30 35.74 34.92
CA MET A 826 10.52 36.85 33.99
C MET A 826 9.89 38.14 34.52
N PHE A 827 10.20 39.29 33.92
CA PHE A 827 9.55 40.56 34.27
C PHE A 827 8.51 40.94 33.22
N CYS A 828 7.39 41.52 33.66
CA CYS A 828 6.36 42.03 32.77
C CYS A 828 6.90 43.19 31.93
N PHE A 829 6.82 43.09 30.60
CA PHE A 829 7.30 44.16 29.70
C PHE A 829 6.49 45.46 29.79
N ARG A 830 5.28 45.42 30.38
CA ARG A 830 4.40 46.58 30.55
C ARG A 830 4.51 47.23 31.92
N CYS A 831 4.39 46.44 33.00
CA CYS A 831 4.32 46.98 34.37
C CYS A 831 5.57 46.67 35.21
N GLY A 832 6.52 45.88 34.70
CA GLY A 832 7.76 45.53 35.41
C GLY A 832 7.59 44.51 36.54
N ASP A 833 6.38 44.00 36.80
CA ASP A 833 6.15 43.00 37.84
C ASP A 833 6.89 41.69 37.56
N ARG A 834 7.38 41.05 38.62
CA ARG A 834 7.97 39.72 38.53
C ARG A 834 6.86 38.69 38.29
N ILE A 835 7.06 37.86 37.28
CA ILE A 835 6.15 36.79 36.86
C ILE A 835 6.89 35.47 37.06
N ASP A 836 6.34 34.59 37.87
CA ASP A 836 6.83 33.23 38.00
C ASP A 836 6.32 32.43 36.78
N LEU A 837 7.23 31.76 36.06
CA LEU A 837 6.90 31.01 34.86
C LEU A 837 6.32 29.63 35.24
N PRO A 838 5.26 29.16 34.56
CA PRO A 838 4.63 27.88 34.89
C PRO A 838 5.57 26.71 34.62
N GLU A 839 5.54 25.69 35.50
CA GLU A 839 6.14 24.39 35.23
C GLU A 839 5.33 23.68 34.14
N THR A 840 5.99 23.02 33.19
CA THR A 840 5.36 22.36 32.03
C THR A 840 4.24 21.42 32.48
N GLU A 841 3.00 21.75 32.10
CA GLU A 841 1.79 21.07 32.57
C GLU A 841 1.67 19.64 31.98
N GLN A 842 1.04 18.76 32.78
CA GLN A 842 0.57 17.44 32.35
C GLN A 842 -0.67 17.57 31.45
N PRO A 843 -0.94 16.58 30.57
CA PRO A 843 -2.06 16.60 29.63
C PRO A 843 -3.41 16.85 30.32
N VAL A 844 -4.27 17.65 29.69
CA VAL A 844 -5.62 17.92 30.18
C VAL A 844 -6.49 16.70 29.91
N ALA A 845 -6.79 15.91 30.95
CA ALA A 845 -7.71 14.78 30.82
C ALA A 845 -9.15 15.27 30.69
N PHE A 846 -9.86 14.83 29.64
CA PHE A 846 -11.30 15.05 29.50
C PHE A 846 -12.07 14.40 30.65
N GLY A 847 -12.98 15.15 31.29
CA GLY A 847 -13.94 14.59 32.23
C GLY A 847 -15.00 13.75 31.53
N ALA A 848 -15.65 12.84 32.25
CA ALA A 848 -16.70 11.96 31.70
C ALA A 848 -17.93 12.73 31.14
N GLU A 849 -18.19 13.95 31.62
CA GLU A 849 -19.22 14.83 31.03
C GLU A 849 -18.76 15.47 29.72
N ASP A 850 -17.50 15.88 29.62
CA ASP A 850 -16.93 16.44 28.39
C ASP A 850 -16.84 15.36 27.30
N THR A 851 -16.47 14.13 27.65
CA THR A 851 -16.48 12.99 26.73
C THR A 851 -17.87 12.72 26.17
N ARG A 852 -18.92 12.77 27.00
CA ARG A 852 -20.31 12.56 26.56
C ARG A 852 -20.83 13.68 25.65
N LEU A 853 -20.41 14.92 25.92
CA LEU A 853 -20.78 16.06 25.09
C LEU A 853 -20.01 16.03 23.75
N VAL A 854 -18.75 15.59 23.74
CA VAL A 854 -17.97 15.32 22.52
C VAL A 854 -18.64 14.22 21.69
N GLU A 855 -18.95 13.07 22.28
CA GLU A 855 -19.62 11.96 21.60
C GLU A 855 -20.98 12.37 21.01
N ARG A 856 -21.72 13.22 21.73
CA ARG A 856 -22.97 13.80 21.27
C ARG A 856 -22.77 14.75 20.08
N ASP A 857 -21.83 15.69 20.18
CA ASP A 857 -21.57 16.67 19.12
C ASP A 857 -20.97 15.99 17.87
N GLU A 858 -20.14 14.96 18.07
CA GLU A 858 -19.66 14.09 17.00
C GLU A 858 -20.82 13.37 16.29
N ALA A 859 -21.76 12.80 17.04
CA ALA A 859 -22.92 12.11 16.46
C ALA A 859 -23.82 13.08 15.65
N VAL A 860 -24.09 14.27 16.20
CA VAL A 860 -24.90 15.31 15.54
C VAL A 860 -24.27 15.76 14.23
N ALA A 861 -22.97 16.00 14.21
CA ALA A 861 -22.34 16.46 12.98
C ALA A 861 -21.98 15.33 12.00
N ARG A 862 -21.84 14.06 12.43
CA ARG A 862 -21.84 12.91 11.50
C ARG A 862 -23.14 12.84 10.71
N LEU A 863 -24.27 13.12 11.38
CA LEU A 863 -25.57 13.19 10.73
C LEU A 863 -25.69 14.40 9.80
N ARG A 864 -25.16 15.55 10.19
CA ARG A 864 -25.11 16.76 9.33
C ARG A 864 -24.25 16.55 8.08
N SER A 865 -23.03 16.02 8.22
CA SER A 865 -22.14 15.72 7.09
C SER A 865 -22.75 14.67 6.15
N THR A 866 -23.40 13.66 6.72
CA THR A 866 -24.19 12.68 5.93
C THR A 866 -25.28 13.43 5.16
N TYR A 867 -26.11 14.23 5.83
CA TYR A 867 -27.16 15.04 5.19
C TYR A 867 -26.63 15.95 4.05
N GLU A 868 -25.54 16.68 4.27
CA GLU A 868 -24.91 17.58 3.29
C GLU A 868 -24.36 16.84 2.06
N THR A 869 -23.70 15.70 2.28
CA THR A 869 -23.20 14.83 1.19
C THR A 869 -24.35 14.39 0.28
N TYR A 870 -25.50 14.08 0.87
CA TYR A 870 -26.65 13.57 0.16
C TYR A 870 -27.61 14.65 -0.37
N LEU A 871 -27.53 15.88 0.14
CA LEU A 871 -28.22 17.05 -0.42
C LEU A 871 -27.88 17.25 -1.91
N VAL A 872 -26.68 16.88 -2.34
CA VAL A 872 -26.27 16.90 -3.76
C VAL A 872 -27.20 16.03 -4.62
N ARG A 873 -27.65 14.87 -4.13
CA ARG A 873 -28.58 13.97 -4.84
C ARG A 873 -30.00 14.54 -4.92
N VAL A 874 -30.45 15.25 -3.88
CA VAL A 874 -31.73 15.97 -3.90
C VAL A 874 -31.68 17.10 -4.93
N LYS A 875 -30.54 17.82 -5.00
CA LYS A 875 -30.30 18.88 -5.99
C LYS A 875 -30.13 18.35 -7.42
N SER A 876 -29.61 17.16 -7.63
CA SER A 876 -29.45 16.57 -8.97
C SER A 876 -30.76 15.98 -9.51
N PHE A 877 -31.69 15.56 -8.64
CA PHE A 877 -33.05 15.10 -9.00
C PHE A 877 -33.96 16.23 -9.55
N ARG A 878 -33.38 17.43 -9.79
CA ARG A 878 -34.07 18.72 -9.92
C ARG A 878 -34.17 19.24 -11.35
N SER A 879 -33.57 18.59 -12.35
CA SER A 879 -33.45 19.14 -13.72
C SER A 879 -34.78 19.59 -14.34
N ASP A 880 -35.92 19.02 -13.91
CA ASP A 880 -37.24 19.24 -14.53
C ASP A 880 -38.35 19.77 -13.59
N ARG A 881 -38.03 20.34 -12.40
CA ARG A 881 -39.07 20.80 -11.42
C ARG A 881 -38.89 22.26 -10.97
N THR A 882 -40.01 22.91 -10.61
CA THR A 882 -40.03 24.27 -10.07
C THR A 882 -39.43 24.34 -8.66
N VAL A 883 -38.75 25.44 -8.35
CA VAL A 883 -38.10 25.64 -7.06
C VAL A 883 -39.15 25.95 -5.98
N PRO A 884 -39.23 25.18 -4.88
CA PRO A 884 -40.17 25.45 -3.81
C PRO A 884 -39.80 26.75 -3.09
N ARG A 885 -40.83 27.50 -2.71
CA ARG A 885 -40.74 28.76 -1.98
C ARG A 885 -41.45 28.64 -0.64
N CYS A 886 -40.89 29.19 0.42
CA CYS A 886 -41.52 29.14 1.74
C CYS A 886 -41.31 30.41 2.59
N TYR A 887 -42.27 30.70 3.46
CA TYR A 887 -42.20 31.73 4.50
C TYR A 887 -42.12 31.07 5.88
N VAL A 888 -41.29 31.60 6.78
CA VAL A 888 -41.10 31.07 8.15
C VAL A 888 -41.74 32.01 9.17
N SER A 889 -42.95 31.67 9.62
CA SER A 889 -43.67 32.38 10.67
C SER A 889 -43.10 32.02 12.04
N HIS A 890 -42.68 33.03 12.81
CA HIS A 890 -42.03 32.88 14.11
C HIS A 890 -42.22 34.12 14.99
N LEU A 891 -42.05 33.97 16.31
CA LEU A 891 -41.99 35.10 17.24
C LEU A 891 -40.55 35.66 17.32
N PRO A 892 -40.33 36.93 17.72
CA PRO A 892 -38.99 37.52 17.83
C PRO A 892 -38.01 36.72 18.70
N ALA A 893 -38.50 36.04 19.74
CA ALA A 893 -37.71 35.17 20.61
C ALA A 893 -37.13 33.92 19.88
N ASP A 894 -37.76 33.50 18.79
CA ASP A 894 -37.37 32.33 17.99
C ASP A 894 -36.57 32.72 16.72
N SER A 895 -36.22 34.00 16.56
CA SER A 895 -35.58 34.55 15.35
C SER A 895 -34.24 33.89 15.00
N ALA A 896 -33.41 33.57 15.99
CA ALA A 896 -32.13 32.89 15.75
C ALA A 896 -32.31 31.48 15.18
N TRP A 897 -33.30 30.74 15.69
CA TRP A 897 -33.61 29.39 15.20
C TRP A 897 -34.27 29.43 13.82
N ALA A 898 -35.19 30.37 13.60
CA ALA A 898 -35.81 30.61 12.30
C ALA A 898 -34.76 31.02 11.23
N ALA A 899 -33.77 31.81 11.60
CA ALA A 899 -32.66 32.18 10.73
C ALA A 899 -31.76 30.99 10.38
N GLN A 900 -31.50 30.07 11.32
CA GLN A 900 -30.78 28.82 11.05
C GLN A 900 -31.55 27.94 10.06
N LEU A 901 -32.84 27.70 10.31
CA LEU A 901 -33.70 26.94 9.39
C LEU A 901 -33.75 27.58 8.00
N ALA A 902 -33.84 28.91 7.94
CA ALA A 902 -33.84 29.63 6.67
C ALA A 902 -32.52 29.47 5.89
N ARG A 903 -31.37 29.45 6.57
CA ARG A 903 -30.08 29.14 5.93
C ARG A 903 -30.07 27.73 5.36
N ASP A 904 -30.44 26.74 6.16
CA ASP A 904 -30.39 25.34 5.75
C ASP A 904 -31.37 25.02 4.60
N LEU A 905 -32.54 25.67 4.58
CA LEU A 905 -33.50 25.59 3.47
C LEU A 905 -32.94 26.22 2.18
N ARG A 906 -32.27 27.37 2.27
CA ARG A 906 -31.59 28.00 1.12
C ARG A 906 -30.47 27.11 0.59
N GLU A 907 -29.69 26.47 1.46
CA GLU A 907 -28.67 25.50 1.09
C GLU A 907 -29.28 24.26 0.41
N ALA A 908 -30.44 23.79 0.86
CA ALA A 908 -31.20 22.73 0.20
C ALA A 908 -31.80 23.17 -1.16
N GLY A 909 -31.74 24.46 -1.50
CA GLY A 909 -32.22 25.04 -2.74
C GLY A 909 -33.66 25.56 -2.68
N VAL A 910 -34.26 25.67 -1.49
CA VAL A 910 -35.59 26.27 -1.27
C VAL A 910 -35.45 27.79 -1.17
N LEU A 911 -36.35 28.53 -1.81
CA LEU A 911 -36.38 29.99 -1.73
C LEU A 911 -37.16 30.45 -0.49
N VAL A 912 -36.48 31.07 0.47
CA VAL A 912 -37.12 31.58 1.69
C VAL A 912 -37.54 33.04 1.49
N VAL A 913 -38.84 33.32 1.68
CA VAL A 913 -39.45 34.66 1.63
C VAL A 913 -39.32 35.31 3.01
N GLU A 914 -38.88 36.57 3.06
CA GLU A 914 -38.55 37.25 4.32
C GLU A 914 -39.71 38.07 4.90
N ASP A 915 -40.59 38.60 4.03
CA ASP A 915 -41.77 39.38 4.44
C ASP A 915 -43.07 38.60 4.15
N ALA A 916 -44.00 38.61 5.10
CA ALA A 916 -45.32 38.00 4.96
C ALA A 916 -46.12 38.63 3.80
N ALA A 917 -45.85 39.90 3.46
CA ALA A 917 -46.51 40.59 2.34
C ALA A 917 -46.09 40.05 0.95
N ASP A 918 -44.90 39.44 0.85
CA ASP A 918 -44.33 38.94 -0.41
C ASP A 918 -44.67 37.46 -0.69
N VAL A 919 -45.50 36.85 0.16
CA VAL A 919 -45.86 35.42 0.09
C VAL A 919 -46.90 35.18 -1.01
N ARG A 920 -46.50 34.47 -2.07
CA ARG A 920 -47.39 34.12 -3.20
C ARG A 920 -48.33 32.98 -2.85
N ASP A 921 -49.44 32.83 -3.57
CA ASP A 921 -50.45 31.79 -3.31
C ASP A 921 -49.91 30.36 -3.29
N GLU A 922 -48.86 30.11 -4.07
CA GLU A 922 -48.15 28.84 -4.21
C GLU A 922 -47.09 28.57 -3.14
N ASP A 923 -46.69 29.57 -2.36
CA ASP A 923 -45.63 29.47 -1.36
C ASP A 923 -46.10 28.71 -0.11
N ALA A 924 -45.21 27.89 0.48
CA ALA A 924 -45.46 27.16 1.71
C ALA A 924 -45.25 28.04 2.96
N VAL A 925 -46.08 27.88 3.99
CA VAL A 925 -45.95 28.60 5.26
C VAL A 925 -45.49 27.63 6.34
N LEU A 926 -44.26 27.79 6.82
CA LEU A 926 -43.67 27.02 7.91
C LEU A 926 -43.89 27.77 9.22
N VAL A 927 -44.54 27.13 10.19
CA VAL A 927 -44.89 27.79 11.46
C VAL A 927 -44.03 27.21 12.57
N VAL A 928 -43.10 28.00 13.11
CA VAL A 928 -42.24 27.59 14.23
C VAL A 928 -43.07 27.58 15.51
N LEU A 929 -43.54 26.41 15.95
CA LEU A 929 -44.58 26.30 16.96
C LEU A 929 -44.00 26.09 18.37
N THR A 930 -43.95 27.18 19.13
CA THR A 930 -43.74 27.21 20.59
C THR A 930 -45.07 27.40 21.33
N PRO A 931 -45.18 27.09 22.64
CA PRO A 931 -46.42 27.31 23.39
C PRO A 931 -46.87 28.78 23.39
N GLU A 932 -45.92 29.72 23.34
CA GLU A 932 -46.18 31.15 23.26
C GLU A 932 -46.66 31.57 21.87
N HIS A 933 -46.01 31.10 20.81
CA HIS A 933 -46.46 31.36 19.44
C HIS A 933 -47.85 30.75 19.19
N GLY A 934 -48.12 29.57 19.73
CA GLY A 934 -49.44 28.95 19.66
C GLY A 934 -50.55 29.79 20.31
N ARG A 935 -50.28 30.40 21.48
CA ARG A 935 -51.22 31.33 22.13
C ARG A 935 -51.41 32.61 21.32
N ALA A 936 -50.33 33.13 20.72
CA ALA A 936 -50.39 34.31 19.86
C ALA A 936 -51.23 34.06 18.60
N LEU A 937 -51.19 32.86 18.02
CA LEU A 937 -52.03 32.49 16.87
C LEU A 937 -53.52 32.34 17.23
N ASP A 938 -53.83 31.85 18.44
CA ASP A 938 -55.21 31.74 18.94
C ASP A 938 -55.80 33.11 19.37
N ARG A 939 -54.94 34.06 19.78
CA ARG A 939 -55.31 35.45 20.15
C ARG A 939 -54.37 36.47 19.47
N PRO A 940 -54.55 36.72 18.16
CA PRO A 940 -53.60 37.52 17.39
C PRO A 940 -53.54 38.98 17.84
N SER A 941 -52.32 39.50 17.98
CA SER A 941 -52.02 40.92 18.22
C SER A 941 -50.70 41.34 17.57
N GLY A 942 -50.62 42.52 16.95
CA GLY A 942 -49.41 43.01 16.30
C GLY A 942 -49.00 42.16 15.08
N THR A 943 -47.71 41.82 14.94
CA THR A 943 -47.15 41.06 13.81
C THR A 943 -47.75 39.65 13.67
N SER A 944 -48.14 39.02 14.78
CA SER A 944 -48.82 37.69 14.77
C SER A 944 -50.21 37.70 14.12
N ALA A 945 -50.83 38.88 13.94
CA ALA A 945 -52.13 39.00 13.29
C ALA A 945 -52.06 38.81 11.78
N ALA A 946 -51.00 39.32 11.13
CA ALA A 946 -50.76 39.13 9.70
C ALA A 946 -50.47 37.65 9.40
N ASP A 947 -49.63 37.00 10.21
CA ASP A 947 -49.32 35.58 10.11
C ASP A 947 -50.57 34.71 10.31
N ALA A 948 -51.41 35.04 11.31
CA ALA A 948 -52.66 34.32 11.55
C ALA A 948 -53.66 34.47 10.39
N GLU A 949 -53.71 35.62 9.73
CA GLU A 949 -54.54 35.86 8.55
C GLU A 949 -54.03 35.10 7.33
N LEU A 950 -52.72 35.10 7.09
CA LEU A 950 -52.06 34.31 6.05
C LEU A 950 -52.31 32.80 6.24
N ILE A 951 -52.15 32.29 7.47
CA ILE A 951 -52.41 30.88 7.81
C ILE A 951 -53.89 30.52 7.59
N ARG A 952 -54.84 31.41 7.94
CA ARG A 952 -56.27 31.20 7.69
C ARG A 952 -56.60 31.17 6.21
N ALA A 953 -56.05 32.10 5.42
CA ALA A 953 -56.26 32.19 3.98
C ALA A 953 -55.73 30.95 3.24
N ARG A 954 -54.68 30.31 3.76
CA ARG A 954 -54.02 29.14 3.15
C ARG A 954 -54.54 27.79 3.66
N ARG A 955 -55.44 27.78 4.64
CA ARG A 955 -56.09 26.57 5.14
C ARG A 955 -57.23 26.15 4.19
N CYS A 956 -56.93 25.28 3.23
CA CYS A 956 -57.95 24.75 2.32
C CYS A 956 -59.02 23.95 3.09
N THR A 957 -60.29 24.35 3.00
CA THR A 957 -61.46 23.54 3.36
C THR A 957 -61.97 22.81 2.12
N GLY A 958 -61.68 21.51 1.99
CA GLY A 958 -62.27 20.65 0.94
C GLY A 958 -61.87 19.17 1.09
N PRO A 959 -62.82 18.21 1.01
CA PRO A 959 -62.55 16.79 1.20
C PRO A 959 -62.06 16.17 -0.12
N GLY A 960 -60.76 16.26 -0.39
CA GLY A 960 -60.10 15.55 -1.49
C GLY A 960 -58.86 14.84 -0.96
N ARG A 961 -58.85 13.50 -0.97
CA ARG A 961 -57.66 12.71 -0.66
C ARG A 961 -56.56 13.08 -1.68
N GLY A 962 -55.51 13.75 -1.22
CA GLY A 962 -54.27 13.96 -1.97
C GLY A 962 -53.69 15.38 -2.05
N GLN A 963 -54.35 16.40 -1.49
CA GLN A 963 -53.82 17.77 -1.52
C GLN A 963 -52.99 18.09 -0.27
N TRP A 964 -51.70 18.40 -0.45
CA TRP A 964 -50.78 18.79 0.61
C TRP A 964 -51.22 20.11 1.22
N SER A 965 -51.26 20.21 2.55
CA SER A 965 -51.53 21.47 3.23
C SER A 965 -50.33 22.40 3.04
N ARG A 966 -50.54 23.57 2.42
CA ARG A 966 -49.49 24.61 2.23
C ARG A 966 -49.03 25.26 3.54
N VAL A 967 -49.52 24.80 4.68
CA VAL A 967 -49.12 25.21 6.01
C VAL A 967 -48.52 23.99 6.72
N VAL A 968 -47.29 24.12 7.24
CA VAL A 968 -46.57 23.05 7.94
C VAL A 968 -46.18 23.53 9.34
N PRO A 969 -46.79 22.98 10.41
CA PRO A 969 -46.37 23.28 11.77
C PRO A 969 -45.07 22.56 12.13
N LEU A 970 -44.08 23.27 12.68
CA LEU A 970 -42.81 22.73 13.15
C LEU A 970 -42.79 22.75 14.67
N LEU A 971 -42.88 21.60 15.32
CA LEU A 971 -42.95 21.51 16.78
C LEU A 971 -41.57 21.74 17.39
N ARG A 972 -41.43 22.75 18.27
CA ARG A 972 -40.22 23.02 19.06
C ARG A 972 -40.29 22.35 20.44
N VAL A 973 -39.14 22.29 21.13
CA VAL A 973 -38.98 21.73 22.48
C VAL A 973 -40.08 22.26 23.41
N GLY A 974 -40.81 21.37 24.09
CA GLY A 974 -41.87 21.72 25.05
C GLY A 974 -43.29 21.86 24.48
N THR A 975 -43.51 21.71 23.16
CA THR A 975 -44.84 21.80 22.54
C THR A 975 -45.44 20.41 22.29
N ALA A 976 -46.47 19.96 23.02
CA ALA A 976 -47.07 18.63 22.80
C ALA A 976 -47.82 18.50 21.45
N ARG A 977 -47.73 17.33 20.79
CA ARG A 977 -48.47 17.04 19.52
C ARG A 977 -49.99 17.21 19.65
N THR A 978 -50.53 17.03 20.85
CA THR A 978 -51.96 17.18 21.16
C THR A 978 -52.39 18.64 21.41
N ALA A 979 -51.44 19.59 21.50
CA ALA A 979 -51.67 20.98 21.87
C ALA A 979 -51.60 21.95 20.67
N LEU A 980 -51.93 21.50 19.46
CA LEU A 980 -51.97 22.38 18.28
C LEU A 980 -53.07 23.47 18.44
N PRO A 981 -52.75 24.76 18.19
CA PRO A 981 -53.71 25.86 18.14
C PRO A 981 -54.88 25.55 17.21
N ALA A 982 -56.04 26.16 17.44
CA ALA A 982 -57.26 25.87 16.67
C ALA A 982 -57.09 26.05 15.15
N LEU A 983 -56.19 26.94 14.74
CA LEU A 983 -55.81 27.22 13.35
C LEU A 983 -55.00 26.10 12.69
N LEU A 984 -54.24 25.32 13.46
CA LEU A 984 -53.31 24.30 12.97
C LEU A 984 -53.81 22.87 13.22
N ARG A 985 -54.97 22.69 13.86
CA ARG A 985 -55.58 21.36 14.09
C ARG A 985 -55.89 20.65 12.78
N GLY A 986 -55.47 19.38 12.70
CA GLY A 986 -55.65 18.51 11.53
C GLY A 986 -54.49 18.53 10.54
N LEU A 987 -53.45 19.35 10.76
CA LEU A 987 -52.22 19.36 9.98
C LEU A 987 -51.20 18.38 10.56
N VAL A 988 -50.34 17.81 9.70
CA VAL A 988 -49.25 16.93 10.11
C VAL A 988 -48.03 17.78 10.48
N PRO A 989 -47.56 17.76 11.75
CA PRO A 989 -46.41 18.56 12.16
C PRO A 989 -45.08 17.89 11.83
N GLY A 990 -44.07 18.71 11.49
CA GLY A 990 -42.66 18.32 11.51
C GLY A 990 -42.12 18.25 12.94
N GLU A 991 -41.29 17.25 13.22
CA GLU A 991 -40.77 16.97 14.57
C GLU A 991 -39.39 17.59 14.79
N PHE A 992 -39.37 18.80 15.35
CA PHE A 992 -38.15 19.55 15.71
C PHE A 992 -38.03 19.77 17.23
N GLN A 993 -38.69 18.91 18.01
CA GLN A 993 -38.68 18.95 19.47
C GLN A 993 -37.35 18.47 20.06
N ASP A 994 -36.56 17.77 19.26
CA ASP A 994 -35.26 17.26 19.61
C ASP A 994 -34.25 17.80 18.59
N ASP A 995 -33.47 18.79 19.01
CA ASP A 995 -32.47 19.45 18.14
C ASP A 995 -31.41 18.44 17.65
N THR A 996 -31.28 17.27 18.27
CA THR A 996 -30.38 16.23 17.81
C THR A 996 -30.94 15.39 16.63
N ARG A 997 -32.27 15.43 16.42
CA ARG A 997 -32.95 14.90 15.22
C ARG A 997 -33.07 15.91 14.09
N TYR A 998 -32.51 17.12 14.26
CA TYR A 998 -32.67 18.23 13.34
C TYR A 998 -32.35 17.87 11.89
N ALA A 999 -31.23 17.18 11.61
CA ALA A 999 -30.86 16.79 10.24
C ALA A 999 -31.86 15.81 9.59
N VAL A 1000 -32.41 14.88 10.37
CA VAL A 1000 -33.42 13.91 9.89
C VAL A 1000 -34.75 14.61 9.61
N ALA A 1001 -35.19 15.47 10.55
CA ALA A 1001 -36.42 16.24 10.41
C ALA A 1001 -36.34 17.27 9.28
N LEU A 1002 -35.19 17.91 9.10
CA LEU A 1002 -34.89 18.83 8.01
C LEU A 1002 -34.90 18.10 6.66
N PHE A 1003 -34.31 16.90 6.57
CA PHE A 1003 -34.34 16.10 5.35
C PHE A 1003 -35.78 15.74 4.94
N ASP A 1004 -36.60 15.27 5.89
CA ASP A 1004 -38.01 14.98 5.65
C ASP A 1004 -38.80 16.24 5.26
N LEU A 1005 -38.48 17.40 5.85
CA LEU A 1005 -39.07 18.69 5.48
C LEU A 1005 -38.66 19.10 4.05
N VAL A 1006 -37.41 18.90 3.64
CA VAL A 1006 -36.94 19.20 2.28
C VAL A 1006 -37.65 18.29 1.27
N LEU A 1007 -37.73 16.98 1.50
CA LEU A 1007 -38.48 16.06 0.63
C LEU A 1007 -39.95 16.46 0.50
N THR A 1008 -40.55 16.91 1.61
CA THR A 1008 -41.93 17.44 1.68
C THR A 1008 -42.09 18.66 0.78
N LEU A 1009 -41.20 19.65 0.88
CA LEU A 1009 -41.27 20.88 0.08
C LEU A 1009 -41.09 20.62 -1.43
N TYR A 1010 -40.30 19.61 -1.80
CA TYR A 1010 -40.13 19.19 -3.19
C TYR A 1010 -41.19 18.20 -3.70
N ALA A 1011 -42.20 17.87 -2.87
CA ALA A 1011 -43.24 16.88 -3.14
C ALA A 1011 -42.66 15.51 -3.58
N ILE A 1012 -41.59 15.07 -2.92
CA ILE A 1012 -40.96 13.77 -3.15
C ILE A 1012 -41.54 12.76 -2.14
N PRO A 1013 -42.08 11.61 -2.57
CA PRO A 1013 -42.56 10.58 -1.66
C PRO A 1013 -41.44 10.05 -0.77
N PHE A 1014 -41.70 9.90 0.54
CA PHE A 1014 -40.70 9.37 1.49
C PHE A 1014 -40.25 7.94 1.20
N ASN A 1015 -41.04 7.18 0.43
CA ASN A 1015 -40.75 5.82 -0.01
C ASN A 1015 -40.12 5.77 -1.42
N HIS A 1016 -39.68 6.90 -1.99
CA HIS A 1016 -39.06 6.90 -3.30
C HIS A 1016 -37.74 6.09 -3.28
N PRO A 1017 -37.53 5.12 -4.20
CA PRO A 1017 -36.38 4.20 -4.15
C PRO A 1017 -35.02 4.90 -4.11
N ALA A 1018 -34.88 6.06 -4.78
CA ALA A 1018 -33.64 6.83 -4.80
C ALA A 1018 -33.24 7.43 -3.44
N PHE A 1019 -34.21 7.62 -2.53
CA PHE A 1019 -34.00 8.30 -1.24
C PHE A 1019 -34.31 7.41 -0.03
N GLN A 1020 -34.94 6.26 -0.21
CA GLN A 1020 -35.27 5.31 0.87
C GLN A 1020 -34.02 4.73 1.57
N PRO A 1021 -32.96 4.26 0.86
CA PRO A 1021 -31.75 3.76 1.53
C PRO A 1021 -31.05 4.86 2.35
N LEU A 1022 -31.10 6.09 1.83
CA LEU A 1022 -30.54 7.28 2.44
C LEU A 1022 -31.27 7.69 3.71
N ARG A 1023 -32.61 7.77 3.64
CA ARG A 1023 -33.46 8.07 4.79
C ARG A 1023 -33.28 7.04 5.90
N ALA A 1024 -33.22 5.75 5.52
CA ALA A 1024 -32.93 4.66 6.45
C ALA A 1024 -31.50 4.71 7.01
N ALA A 1025 -30.52 5.22 6.27
CA ALA A 1025 -29.14 5.40 6.75
C ALA A 1025 -29.04 6.54 7.78
N LEU A 1026 -29.70 7.68 7.53
CA LEU A 1026 -29.78 8.80 8.50
C LEU A 1026 -30.50 8.36 9.78
N GLN A 1027 -31.56 7.57 9.67
CA GLN A 1027 -32.30 7.03 10.82
C GLN A 1027 -31.52 5.94 11.58
N ARG A 1028 -30.83 5.02 10.88
CA ARG A 1028 -30.00 3.99 11.52
C ARG A 1028 -28.80 4.60 12.24
N LYS A 1029 -28.06 5.51 11.60
CA LYS A 1029 -26.89 6.17 12.21
C LYS A 1029 -27.25 6.94 13.47
N TRP A 1030 -28.45 7.53 13.50
CA TRP A 1030 -29.03 8.11 14.71
C TRP A 1030 -29.32 7.04 15.78
N GLY A 1031 -30.03 5.97 15.42
CA GLY A 1031 -30.40 4.88 16.34
C GLY A 1031 -29.20 4.15 16.97
N THR A 1032 -28.10 3.97 16.23
CA THR A 1032 -26.88 3.31 16.72
C THR A 1032 -26.05 4.16 17.69
N HIS A 1033 -26.15 5.49 17.67
CA HIS A 1033 -25.32 6.36 18.50
C HIS A 1033 -26.01 6.92 19.75
N MET A 1034 -27.34 7.04 19.75
CA MET A 1034 -28.10 7.61 20.87
C MET A 1034 -28.99 6.57 21.59
N GLY A 1035 -28.82 5.29 21.26
CA GLY A 1035 -29.52 4.15 21.84
C GLY A 1035 -29.20 3.83 23.31
N GLU A 1036 -28.79 4.80 24.12
CA GLU A 1036 -28.76 4.64 25.58
C GLU A 1036 -29.70 5.57 26.35
N ARG A 1037 -30.16 6.73 25.84
CA ARG A 1037 -31.01 7.62 26.67
C ARG A 1037 -31.98 8.52 25.90
N ALA A 1038 -33.19 8.05 25.65
CA ALA A 1038 -34.39 8.90 25.61
C ALA A 1038 -35.63 8.05 25.94
N GLY A 1039 -36.31 8.40 27.03
CA GLY A 1039 -37.31 7.59 27.73
C GLY A 1039 -38.47 7.07 26.87
N ALA A 1040 -38.65 5.76 26.93
CA ALA A 1040 -39.97 5.16 26.95
C ALA A 1040 -40.59 5.37 28.35
N LEU A 1041 -41.90 5.63 28.40
CA LEU A 1041 -42.75 5.42 29.58
C LEU A 1041 -42.49 4.04 30.19
N PRO A 1042 -42.69 3.85 31.51
CA PRO A 1042 -42.14 2.71 32.23
C PRO A 1042 -42.68 1.40 31.62
N PRO A 1043 -41.82 0.43 31.28
CA PRO A 1043 -42.32 -0.91 31.05
C PRO A 1043 -42.89 -1.38 32.39
N SER A 1044 -44.16 -1.75 32.37
CA SER A 1044 -44.73 -2.57 33.42
C SER A 1044 -43.85 -3.80 33.60
N SER A 1045 -43.23 -3.90 34.78
CA SER A 1045 -42.75 -5.12 35.44
C SER A 1045 -42.51 -6.33 34.54
N ALA A 1046 -41.32 -6.44 33.98
CA ALA A 1046 -40.66 -7.73 33.80
C ALA A 1046 -39.33 -7.64 34.56
N GLU A 1047 -39.07 -8.63 35.42
CA GLU A 1047 -37.93 -8.62 36.34
C GLU A 1047 -36.57 -8.63 35.61
N PRO A 1048 -35.48 -8.15 36.25
CA PRO A 1048 -34.23 -7.77 35.58
C PRO A 1048 -33.32 -8.92 35.09
N ASP A 1049 -33.81 -10.15 34.98
CA ASP A 1049 -32.97 -11.33 34.74
C ASP A 1049 -33.58 -12.34 33.74
N THR A 1050 -34.39 -11.85 32.81
CA THR A 1050 -34.98 -12.73 31.79
C THR A 1050 -33.94 -13.02 30.70
N GLU A 1051 -33.36 -14.23 30.75
CA GLU A 1051 -32.42 -14.75 29.75
C GLU A 1051 -33.12 -15.80 28.88
N VAL A 1052 -32.98 -15.68 27.56
CA VAL A 1052 -33.54 -16.60 26.56
C VAL A 1052 -32.40 -17.24 25.77
N TYR A 1053 -32.40 -18.57 25.66
CA TYR A 1053 -31.42 -19.30 24.86
C TYR A 1053 -31.97 -19.62 23.47
N LEU A 1054 -31.23 -19.28 22.40
CA LEU A 1054 -31.56 -19.65 21.03
C LEU A 1054 -30.76 -20.89 20.61
N SER A 1055 -31.45 -22.00 20.36
CA SER A 1055 -30.88 -23.18 19.71
C SER A 1055 -31.38 -23.26 18.27
N TYR A 1056 -30.46 -23.34 17.32
CA TYR A 1056 -30.76 -23.29 15.89
C TYR A 1056 -29.61 -23.87 15.05
N SER A 1057 -29.90 -24.22 13.79
CA SER A 1057 -28.85 -24.67 12.87
C SER A 1057 -28.11 -23.50 12.27
N TRP A 1058 -26.82 -23.60 12.02
CA TRP A 1058 -26.02 -22.53 11.40
C TRP A 1058 -26.26 -22.32 9.89
N SER A 1059 -27.47 -22.63 9.39
CA SER A 1059 -27.86 -22.33 8.02
C SER A 1059 -28.12 -20.83 7.85
N GLU A 1060 -27.95 -20.31 6.63
CA GLU A 1060 -28.16 -18.88 6.32
C GLU A 1060 -29.56 -18.41 6.73
N ALA A 1061 -30.59 -19.22 6.47
CA ALA A 1061 -31.98 -18.92 6.85
C ALA A 1061 -32.19 -18.89 8.37
N SER A 1062 -31.54 -19.78 9.12
CA SER A 1062 -31.66 -19.83 10.59
C SER A 1062 -30.85 -18.72 11.27
N ASN A 1063 -29.69 -18.34 10.72
CA ASN A 1063 -28.89 -17.22 11.23
C ASN A 1063 -29.63 -15.89 11.06
N ALA A 1064 -30.23 -15.65 9.88
CA ALA A 1064 -30.99 -14.42 9.65
C ALA A 1064 -32.14 -14.26 10.66
N VAL A 1065 -32.87 -15.34 10.94
CA VAL A 1065 -33.97 -15.33 11.93
C VAL A 1065 -33.44 -15.23 13.35
N ALA A 1066 -32.34 -15.91 13.69
CA ALA A 1066 -31.71 -15.79 15.00
C ALA A 1066 -31.18 -14.38 15.25
N ASP A 1067 -30.63 -13.71 14.22
CA ASP A 1067 -30.20 -12.32 14.28
C ASP A 1067 -31.36 -11.37 14.52
N GLU A 1068 -32.47 -11.55 13.80
CA GLU A 1068 -33.67 -10.74 13.96
C GLU A 1068 -34.34 -10.96 15.34
N LEU A 1069 -34.41 -12.21 15.82
CA LEU A 1069 -34.90 -12.51 17.16
C LEU A 1069 -33.98 -11.91 18.22
N ASP A 1070 -32.67 -12.08 18.10
CA ASP A 1070 -31.70 -11.51 19.04
C ASP A 1070 -31.84 -9.99 19.15
N LEU A 1071 -31.88 -9.30 18.00
CA LEU A 1071 -32.12 -7.86 17.93
C LEU A 1071 -33.48 -7.48 18.55
N ALA A 1072 -34.55 -8.23 18.30
CA ALA A 1072 -35.88 -7.94 18.81
C ALA A 1072 -36.02 -8.14 20.33
N PHE A 1073 -35.40 -9.20 20.88
CA PHE A 1073 -35.40 -9.49 22.32
C PHE A 1073 -34.46 -8.56 23.10
N GLN A 1074 -33.26 -8.28 22.57
CA GLN A 1074 -32.33 -7.30 23.16
C GLN A 1074 -32.93 -5.89 23.18
N ALA A 1075 -33.63 -5.46 22.12
CA ALA A 1075 -34.30 -4.17 22.06
C ALA A 1075 -35.37 -3.98 23.14
N ARG A 1076 -35.82 -5.07 23.78
CA ARG A 1076 -36.81 -5.07 24.87
C ARG A 1076 -36.23 -5.51 26.21
N GLY A 1077 -34.90 -5.56 26.34
CA GLY A 1077 -34.19 -5.82 27.60
C GLY A 1077 -34.09 -7.28 28.01
N VAL A 1078 -34.35 -8.23 27.10
CA VAL A 1078 -34.18 -9.67 27.33
C VAL A 1078 -32.79 -10.07 26.87
N THR A 1079 -32.03 -10.76 27.73
CA THR A 1079 -30.67 -11.22 27.37
C THR A 1079 -30.77 -12.48 26.54
N VAL A 1080 -30.20 -12.47 25.33
CA VAL A 1080 -30.26 -13.62 24.43
C VAL A 1080 -28.91 -14.32 24.39
N VAL A 1081 -28.90 -15.63 24.62
CA VAL A 1081 -27.71 -16.46 24.52
C VAL A 1081 -27.87 -17.42 23.36
N ARG A 1082 -26.93 -17.39 22.41
CA ARG A 1082 -26.97 -18.25 21.22
C ARG A 1082 -26.15 -19.51 21.40
N ASP A 1083 -26.54 -20.57 20.71
CA ASP A 1083 -25.70 -21.75 20.53
C ASP A 1083 -24.34 -21.35 19.92
N ARG A 1084 -23.27 -22.11 20.20
CA ARG A 1084 -21.91 -21.82 19.71
C ARG A 1084 -21.49 -22.84 18.66
N ARG A 1085 -20.89 -22.37 17.57
CA ARG A 1085 -20.52 -23.22 16.42
C ARG A 1085 -19.38 -24.18 16.71
N ASP A 1086 -18.52 -23.83 17.66
CA ASP A 1086 -17.24 -24.50 17.92
C ASP A 1086 -17.31 -25.53 19.07
N ILE A 1087 -18.48 -25.73 19.67
CA ILE A 1087 -18.66 -26.71 20.75
C ILE A 1087 -19.27 -28.00 20.19
N GLY A 1088 -18.61 -29.13 20.42
CA GLY A 1088 -19.15 -30.44 20.03
C GLY A 1088 -20.52 -30.70 20.65
N TYR A 1089 -21.36 -31.52 20.02
CA TYR A 1089 -22.78 -31.68 20.38
C TYR A 1089 -22.99 -32.04 21.87
N LYS A 1090 -22.15 -32.88 22.51
CA LYS A 1090 -22.25 -33.18 23.96
C LYS A 1090 -22.10 -31.93 24.84
N ALA A 1091 -21.25 -30.99 24.44
CA ALA A 1091 -21.05 -29.73 25.17
C ALA A 1091 -22.21 -28.75 24.93
N SER A 1092 -22.76 -28.71 23.71
CA SER A 1092 -23.98 -27.95 23.41
C SER A 1092 -25.19 -28.50 24.18
N ILE A 1093 -25.37 -29.83 24.23
CA ILE A 1093 -26.41 -30.50 25.02
C ILE A 1093 -26.25 -30.22 26.52
N LYS A 1094 -25.02 -30.25 27.05
CA LYS A 1094 -24.77 -29.95 28.46
C LYS A 1094 -25.12 -28.50 28.80
N GLN A 1095 -24.92 -27.57 27.86
CA GLN A 1095 -25.35 -26.18 28.01
C GLN A 1095 -26.88 -26.07 27.93
N PHE A 1096 -27.52 -26.70 26.94
CA PHE A 1096 -28.97 -26.76 26.79
C PHE A 1096 -29.65 -27.27 28.07
N MET A 1097 -29.22 -28.43 28.58
CA MET A 1097 -29.78 -29.03 29.80
C MET A 1097 -29.47 -28.21 31.06
N ALA A 1098 -28.30 -27.56 31.14
CA ALA A 1098 -27.99 -26.68 32.26
C ALA A 1098 -28.90 -25.45 32.28
N ARG A 1099 -29.28 -24.90 31.11
CA ARG A 1099 -30.17 -23.75 31.00
C ARG A 1099 -31.62 -24.11 31.32
N LEU A 1100 -32.10 -25.26 30.84
CA LEU A 1100 -33.41 -25.80 31.24
C LEU A 1100 -33.48 -26.05 32.75
N GLY A 1101 -32.43 -26.65 33.33
CA GLY A 1101 -32.32 -26.89 34.77
C GLY A 1101 -32.21 -25.61 35.62
N GLN A 1102 -31.75 -24.50 35.06
CA GLN A 1102 -31.74 -23.17 35.68
C GLN A 1102 -33.09 -22.44 35.57
N GLY A 1103 -34.09 -23.05 34.93
CA GLY A 1103 -35.41 -22.44 34.72
C GLY A 1103 -35.45 -21.35 33.66
N LYS A 1104 -34.48 -21.35 32.73
CA LYS A 1104 -34.39 -20.35 31.64
C LYS A 1104 -35.19 -20.80 30.42
N CYS A 1105 -35.71 -19.81 29.69
CA CYS A 1105 -36.49 -20.01 28.48
C CYS A 1105 -35.59 -20.39 27.30
N VAL A 1106 -36.00 -21.37 26.51
CA VAL A 1106 -35.25 -21.83 25.33
C VAL A 1106 -36.12 -21.73 24.09
N ILE A 1107 -35.65 -21.05 23.05
CA ILE A 1107 -36.30 -20.99 21.74
C ILE A 1107 -35.52 -21.89 20.78
N LEU A 1108 -36.24 -22.81 20.13
CA LEU A 1108 -35.72 -23.66 19.07
C LEU A 1108 -36.11 -23.06 17.71
N VAL A 1109 -35.16 -22.59 16.91
CA VAL A 1109 -35.44 -22.17 15.52
C VAL A 1109 -35.33 -23.38 14.60
N ILE A 1110 -36.48 -23.92 14.22
CA ILE A 1110 -36.61 -25.19 13.53
C ILE A 1110 -36.67 -24.96 12.02
N SER A 1111 -35.52 -25.09 11.36
CA SER A 1111 -35.38 -25.13 9.90
C SER A 1111 -35.26 -26.57 9.37
N ASP A 1112 -35.26 -26.75 8.04
CA ASP A 1112 -34.98 -28.07 7.44
C ASP A 1112 -33.57 -28.57 7.80
N ALA A 1113 -32.60 -27.66 7.91
CA ALA A 1113 -31.24 -27.97 8.35
C ALA A 1113 -31.19 -28.33 9.83
N TYR A 1114 -31.98 -27.67 10.67
CA TYR A 1114 -32.09 -27.99 12.09
C TYR A 1114 -32.64 -29.41 12.30
N LEU A 1115 -33.72 -29.79 11.61
CA LEU A 1115 -34.34 -31.12 11.74
C LEU A 1115 -33.44 -32.29 11.29
N LYS A 1116 -32.41 -32.00 10.49
CA LYS A 1116 -31.38 -32.96 10.06
C LYS A 1116 -30.11 -32.90 10.91
N SER A 1117 -30.03 -31.94 11.85
CA SER A 1117 -28.88 -31.80 12.74
C SER A 1117 -28.92 -32.79 13.91
N GLN A 1118 -27.74 -33.17 14.38
CA GLN A 1118 -27.60 -34.01 15.58
C GLN A 1118 -28.14 -33.31 16.85
N ASN A 1119 -28.03 -31.98 16.94
CA ASN A 1119 -28.53 -31.19 18.07
C ASN A 1119 -30.07 -31.29 18.20
N CYS A 1120 -30.80 -31.12 17.09
CA CYS A 1120 -32.25 -31.20 17.09
C CYS A 1120 -32.78 -32.55 17.60
N LEU A 1121 -32.14 -33.65 17.19
CA LEU A 1121 -32.56 -34.99 17.56
C LEU A 1121 -32.46 -35.20 19.08
N PHE A 1122 -31.35 -34.78 19.69
CA PHE A 1122 -31.12 -34.90 21.13
C PHE A 1122 -31.94 -33.91 21.96
N GLU A 1123 -31.99 -32.65 21.57
CA GLU A 1123 -32.72 -31.62 22.34
C GLU A 1123 -34.22 -31.90 22.37
N LEU A 1124 -34.81 -32.36 21.26
CA LEU A 1124 -36.21 -32.78 21.22
C LEU A 1124 -36.46 -34.07 22.01
N LEU A 1125 -35.51 -35.02 21.99
CA LEU A 1125 -35.59 -36.25 22.76
C LEU A 1125 -35.49 -36.00 24.28
N GLU A 1126 -34.57 -35.16 24.72
CA GLU A 1126 -34.39 -34.82 26.13
C GLU A 1126 -35.56 -34.00 26.68
N THR A 1127 -36.07 -33.04 25.90
CA THR A 1127 -37.29 -32.29 26.25
C THR A 1127 -38.49 -33.23 26.46
N ALA A 1128 -38.58 -34.30 25.66
CA ALA A 1128 -39.66 -35.27 25.78
C ALA A 1128 -39.44 -36.35 26.85
N LYS A 1129 -38.18 -36.74 27.12
CA LYS A 1129 -37.84 -37.63 28.25
C LYS A 1129 -38.13 -36.92 29.58
N HIS A 1130 -37.89 -35.62 29.64
CA HIS A 1130 -38.09 -34.77 30.80
C HIS A 1130 -39.25 -33.79 30.56
N GLY A 1131 -40.46 -34.34 30.40
CA GLY A 1131 -41.67 -33.59 30.03
C GLY A 1131 -42.06 -32.42 30.94
N GLU A 1132 -41.41 -32.25 32.08
CA GLU A 1132 -41.53 -31.07 32.97
C GLU A 1132 -40.94 -29.79 32.36
N PHE A 1133 -40.10 -29.89 31.32
CA PHE A 1133 -39.48 -28.73 30.66
C PHE A 1133 -40.19 -28.27 29.39
N ALA A 1134 -41.26 -28.96 28.98
CA ALA A 1134 -41.96 -28.68 27.72
C ALA A 1134 -42.53 -27.24 27.65
N ASP A 1135 -42.93 -26.66 28.77
CA ASP A 1135 -43.47 -25.29 28.82
C ASP A 1135 -42.40 -24.19 28.71
N ARG A 1136 -41.11 -24.57 28.80
CA ARG A 1136 -39.96 -23.65 28.71
C ARG A 1136 -39.25 -23.68 27.36
N VAL A 1137 -39.66 -24.58 26.46
CA VAL A 1137 -39.09 -24.75 25.13
C VAL A 1137 -40.08 -24.26 24.07
N PHE A 1138 -39.65 -23.30 23.25
CA PHE A 1138 -40.48 -22.57 22.28
C PHE A 1138 -40.02 -22.85 20.85
N PRO A 1139 -40.74 -23.66 20.08
CA PRO A 1139 -40.37 -23.95 18.69
C PRO A 1139 -40.82 -22.84 17.73
N VAL A 1140 -39.86 -22.18 17.07
CA VAL A 1140 -40.08 -21.27 15.94
C VAL A 1140 -39.78 -22.02 14.65
N VAL A 1141 -40.81 -22.56 14.02
CA VAL A 1141 -40.67 -23.37 12.80
C VAL A 1141 -40.61 -22.50 11.56
N LEU A 1142 -39.50 -22.56 10.85
CA LEU A 1142 -39.28 -21.81 9.62
C LEU A 1142 -40.04 -22.42 8.43
N PRO A 1143 -40.39 -21.61 7.41
CA PRO A 1143 -41.16 -22.07 6.26
C PRO A 1143 -40.52 -23.21 5.48
N ASP A 1144 -39.19 -23.32 5.52
CA ASP A 1144 -38.39 -24.33 4.83
C ASP A 1144 -38.45 -25.73 5.47
N ALA A 1145 -38.71 -25.82 6.78
CA ALA A 1145 -38.74 -27.06 7.56
C ALA A 1145 -39.86 -28.04 7.18
N ARG A 1146 -40.97 -27.57 6.55
CA ARG A 1146 -42.07 -28.40 5.99
C ARG A 1146 -42.66 -29.52 6.88
N ILE A 1147 -42.51 -29.49 8.22
CA ILE A 1147 -42.96 -30.56 9.15
C ILE A 1147 -44.46 -30.61 9.45
N TYR A 1148 -45.27 -29.76 8.83
CA TYR A 1148 -46.69 -29.61 9.13
C TYR A 1148 -47.55 -30.78 8.61
N ARG A 1149 -47.11 -31.48 7.54
CA ARG A 1149 -47.87 -32.62 6.99
C ARG A 1149 -47.39 -33.95 7.58
N PRO A 1150 -48.29 -34.91 7.87
CA PRO A 1150 -47.90 -36.23 8.37
C PRO A 1150 -46.88 -36.95 7.47
N GLN A 1151 -46.97 -36.77 6.16
CA GLN A 1151 -46.05 -37.36 5.17
C GLN A 1151 -44.63 -36.81 5.28
N ASP A 1152 -44.49 -35.51 5.57
CA ASP A 1152 -43.19 -34.85 5.74
C ASP A 1152 -42.54 -35.27 7.07
N ARG A 1153 -43.32 -35.50 8.14
CA ARG A 1153 -42.80 -36.06 9.40
C ARG A 1153 -42.25 -37.48 9.23
N ILE A 1154 -42.97 -38.33 8.49
CA ILE A 1154 -42.52 -39.68 8.13
C ILE A 1154 -41.21 -39.62 7.33
N ARG A 1155 -41.00 -38.58 6.51
CA ARG A 1155 -39.77 -38.38 5.75
C ARG A 1155 -38.55 -38.16 6.67
N TYR A 1156 -38.68 -37.36 7.73
CA TYR A 1156 -37.57 -37.13 8.67
C TYR A 1156 -37.27 -38.36 9.54
N VAL A 1157 -38.29 -39.11 9.95
CA VAL A 1157 -38.09 -40.39 10.65
C VAL A 1157 -37.34 -41.39 9.76
N ARG A 1158 -37.74 -41.51 8.49
CA ARG A 1158 -37.04 -42.35 7.50
C ARG A 1158 -35.61 -41.91 7.23
N TYR A 1159 -35.36 -40.60 7.19
CA TYR A 1159 -34.02 -40.04 7.03
C TYR A 1159 -33.09 -40.55 8.15
N TRP A 1160 -33.52 -40.46 9.41
CA TRP A 1160 -32.72 -40.96 10.53
C TRP A 1160 -32.62 -42.50 10.58
N GLU A 1161 -33.66 -43.23 10.17
CA GLU A 1161 -33.59 -44.69 9.99
C GLU A 1161 -32.54 -45.11 8.94
N GLU A 1162 -32.33 -44.28 7.91
CA GLU A 1162 -31.35 -44.51 6.85
C GLU A 1162 -29.93 -44.16 7.33
N GLN A 1163 -29.74 -43.04 8.04
CA GLN A 1163 -28.46 -42.67 8.64
C GLN A 1163 -27.94 -43.71 9.64
N ILE A 1164 -28.83 -44.29 10.47
CA ILE A 1164 -28.45 -45.37 11.40
C ILE A 1164 -28.06 -46.64 10.65
N ARG A 1165 -28.71 -46.92 9.52
CA ARG A 1165 -28.40 -48.10 8.69
C ARG A 1165 -27.06 -47.97 7.99
N GLU A 1166 -26.74 -46.79 7.47
CA GLU A 1166 -25.43 -46.49 6.86
C GLU A 1166 -24.31 -46.67 7.88
N LEU A 1167 -24.47 -46.12 9.09
CA LEU A 1167 -23.48 -46.29 10.16
C LEU A 1167 -23.32 -47.75 10.61
N ASP A 1168 -24.42 -48.51 10.71
CA ASP A 1168 -24.39 -49.95 11.02
C ASP A 1168 -23.57 -50.75 9.97
N GLU A 1169 -23.63 -50.38 8.69
CA GLU A 1169 -22.83 -51.01 7.63
C GLU A 1169 -21.36 -50.56 7.69
N GLU A 1170 -21.09 -49.29 7.93
CA GLU A 1170 -19.73 -48.78 8.13
C GLU A 1170 -19.03 -49.45 9.31
N LEU A 1171 -19.71 -49.59 10.45
CA LEU A 1171 -19.19 -50.24 11.65
C LEU A 1171 -18.85 -51.73 11.44
N LYS A 1172 -19.47 -52.42 10.48
CA LYS A 1172 -19.12 -53.80 10.11
C LYS A 1172 -17.77 -53.90 9.39
N THR A 1173 -17.29 -52.81 8.78
CA THR A 1173 -16.05 -52.77 7.99
C THR A 1173 -14.83 -52.30 8.78
N VAL A 1174 -15.03 -51.76 9.99
CA VAL A 1174 -13.98 -51.16 10.81
C VAL A 1174 -13.32 -52.20 11.73
N SER A 1175 -11.99 -52.28 11.70
CA SER A 1175 -11.22 -53.20 12.57
C SER A 1175 -11.26 -52.79 14.06
N ALA A 1176 -11.09 -53.76 14.97
CA ALA A 1176 -11.17 -53.58 16.42
C ALA A 1176 -10.28 -52.46 17.00
N ALA A 1177 -9.17 -52.10 16.34
CA ALA A 1177 -8.28 -51.02 16.77
C ALA A 1177 -8.82 -49.61 16.46
N ASN A 1178 -9.65 -49.46 15.42
CA ASN A 1178 -10.23 -48.18 15.03
C ASN A 1178 -11.59 -47.90 15.70
N LEU A 1179 -12.22 -48.93 16.27
CA LEU A 1179 -13.48 -48.80 17.03
C LEU A 1179 -13.35 -47.89 18.27
N GLN A 1180 -12.14 -47.64 18.77
CA GLN A 1180 -11.90 -46.74 19.90
C GLN A 1180 -12.08 -45.26 19.54
N GLY A 1181 -11.87 -44.88 18.26
CA GLY A 1181 -12.12 -43.52 17.75
C GLY A 1181 -13.59 -43.24 17.44
N PHE A 1182 -14.38 -44.27 17.15
CA PHE A 1182 -15.82 -44.17 16.87
C PHE A 1182 -16.71 -44.42 18.08
N ARG A 1183 -16.13 -44.64 19.28
CA ARG A 1183 -16.87 -45.06 20.48
C ARG A 1183 -17.94 -44.06 20.90
N GLU A 1184 -17.69 -42.77 20.69
CA GLU A 1184 -18.66 -41.70 21.00
C GLU A 1184 -19.84 -41.66 20.02
N ASP A 1185 -19.61 -41.92 18.74
CA ASP A 1185 -20.68 -42.02 17.73
C ASP A 1185 -21.49 -43.30 17.91
N ILE A 1186 -20.86 -44.41 18.31
CA ILE A 1186 -21.55 -45.67 18.57
C ILE A 1186 -22.50 -45.55 19.77
N ASP A 1187 -22.05 -44.95 20.87
CA ASP A 1187 -22.89 -44.73 22.06
C ASP A 1187 -24.08 -43.82 21.72
N LEU A 1188 -23.83 -42.77 20.92
CA LEU A 1188 -24.85 -41.83 20.47
C LEU A 1188 -25.92 -42.50 19.61
N TYR A 1189 -25.51 -43.24 18.57
CA TYR A 1189 -26.42 -43.89 17.63
C TYR A 1189 -27.18 -45.04 18.28
N THR A 1190 -26.60 -45.70 19.29
CA THR A 1190 -27.31 -46.72 20.09
C THR A 1190 -28.44 -46.08 20.91
N GLU A 1191 -28.20 -44.90 21.49
CA GLU A 1191 -29.22 -44.14 22.23
C GLU A 1191 -30.30 -43.57 21.31
N ILE A 1192 -29.91 -43.01 20.16
CA ILE A 1192 -30.85 -42.53 19.12
C ILE A 1192 -31.76 -43.67 18.66
N ARG A 1193 -31.20 -44.84 18.35
CA ARG A 1193 -31.94 -46.01 17.87
C ARG A 1193 -32.97 -46.50 18.88
N ALA A 1194 -32.67 -46.41 20.18
CA ALA A 1194 -33.58 -46.79 21.26
C ALA A 1194 -34.81 -45.86 21.37
N HIS A 1195 -34.73 -44.64 20.84
CA HIS A 1195 -35.77 -43.62 21.02
C HIS A 1195 -36.40 -43.07 19.73
N LEU A 1196 -36.00 -43.58 18.57
CA LEU A 1196 -36.56 -43.22 17.25
C LEU A 1196 -38.11 -43.24 17.17
N PRO A 1197 -38.81 -44.23 17.76
CA PRO A 1197 -40.28 -44.25 17.74
C PRO A 1197 -40.91 -43.07 18.50
N ARG A 1198 -40.27 -42.61 19.59
CA ARG A 1198 -40.75 -41.45 20.37
C ARG A 1198 -40.54 -40.13 19.64
N LEU A 1199 -39.46 -40.00 18.86
CA LEU A 1199 -39.22 -38.82 18.03
C LEU A 1199 -40.37 -38.58 17.04
N ALA A 1200 -40.91 -39.65 16.46
CA ALA A 1200 -42.05 -39.58 15.54
C ALA A 1200 -43.33 -39.05 16.20
N ASP A 1201 -43.51 -39.33 17.51
CA ASP A 1201 -44.61 -38.82 18.31
C ASP A 1201 -44.37 -37.35 18.73
N ILE A 1202 -43.15 -36.98 19.10
CA ILE A 1202 -42.77 -35.60 19.49
C ILE A 1202 -42.91 -34.63 18.32
N LEU A 1203 -42.46 -35.01 17.12
CA LEU A 1203 -42.65 -34.21 15.91
C LEU A 1203 -44.14 -34.05 15.55
N ARG A 1204 -45.01 -34.95 16.02
CA ARG A 1204 -46.46 -34.86 15.87
C ARG A 1204 -47.05 -33.87 16.88
N ASP A 1205 -46.57 -33.88 18.12
CA ASP A 1205 -47.01 -33.01 19.22
C ASP A 1205 -46.50 -31.58 19.10
N MET A 1206 -45.33 -31.32 18.51
CA MET A 1206 -44.80 -29.96 18.31
C MET A 1206 -45.75 -29.00 17.56
N ASN A 1207 -46.57 -29.52 16.63
CA ASN A 1207 -47.58 -28.69 15.95
C ASN A 1207 -48.72 -28.25 16.87
N THR A 1208 -48.93 -28.93 18.00
CA THR A 1208 -49.94 -28.55 19.00
C THR A 1208 -49.44 -27.44 19.93
N LEU A 1209 -48.12 -27.24 20.04
CA LEU A 1209 -47.50 -26.25 20.93
C LEU A 1209 -47.36 -24.86 20.30
N SER A 1210 -47.46 -24.73 18.98
CA SER A 1210 -47.33 -23.44 18.27
C SER A 1210 -48.28 -23.34 17.05
N PRO A 1211 -49.61 -23.34 17.22
CA PRO A 1211 -50.52 -23.29 16.06
C PRO A 1211 -50.53 -21.94 15.33
N ASP A 1212 -50.20 -20.84 16.04
CA ASP A 1212 -50.50 -19.46 15.60
C ASP A 1212 -49.31 -18.69 15.00
N LEU A 1213 -48.08 -19.21 15.07
CA LEU A 1213 -46.84 -18.49 14.70
C LEU A 1213 -46.38 -18.72 13.24
N HIS A 1214 -47.26 -19.18 12.36
CA HIS A 1214 -46.84 -19.86 11.13
C HIS A 1214 -47.47 -19.31 9.85
N ARG A 1215 -46.91 -18.19 9.37
CA ARG A 1215 -46.44 -18.01 7.96
C ARG A 1215 -46.18 -16.56 7.59
N ASP A 1216 -46.76 -15.61 8.33
CA ASP A 1216 -46.65 -14.16 8.08
C ASP A 1216 -46.60 -13.35 9.40
N SER A 1217 -46.34 -14.00 10.53
CA SER A 1217 -46.31 -13.36 11.85
C SER A 1217 -45.12 -12.41 11.96
N ASP A 1218 -45.39 -11.16 12.32
CA ASP A 1218 -44.35 -10.16 12.64
C ASP A 1218 -43.58 -10.65 13.88
N PHE A 1219 -42.27 -10.44 13.94
CA PHE A 1219 -41.41 -10.80 15.07
C PHE A 1219 -41.89 -10.23 16.41
N SER A 1220 -42.69 -9.16 16.37
CA SER A 1220 -43.37 -8.63 17.55
C SER A 1220 -44.43 -9.57 18.13
N GLU A 1221 -45.15 -10.34 17.31
CA GLU A 1221 -46.12 -11.34 17.77
C GLU A 1221 -45.42 -12.54 18.41
N ILE A 1222 -44.26 -12.95 17.87
CA ILE A 1222 -43.41 -14.00 18.45
C ILE A 1222 -42.92 -13.58 19.84
N PHE A 1223 -42.47 -12.33 19.98
CA PHE A 1223 -42.04 -11.78 21.26
C PHE A 1223 -43.19 -11.70 22.27
N GLU A 1224 -44.36 -11.19 21.88
CA GLU A 1224 -45.51 -11.11 22.79
C GLU A 1224 -46.00 -12.49 23.23
N ALA A 1225 -46.00 -13.50 22.35
CA ALA A 1225 -46.36 -14.87 22.71
C ALA A 1225 -45.38 -15.48 23.73
N VAL A 1226 -44.07 -15.28 23.53
CA VAL A 1226 -43.02 -15.75 24.46
C VAL A 1226 -43.14 -15.04 25.81
N MET A 1227 -43.29 -13.71 25.82
CA MET A 1227 -43.42 -12.94 27.08
C MET A 1227 -44.74 -13.21 27.81
N THR A 1228 -45.85 -13.40 27.11
CA THR A 1228 -47.15 -13.72 27.72
C THR A 1228 -47.10 -15.08 28.44
N ARG A 1229 -46.41 -16.06 27.85
CA ARG A 1229 -46.24 -17.39 28.46
C ARG A 1229 -45.24 -17.36 29.61
N LEU A 1230 -44.14 -16.59 29.49
CA LEU A 1230 -43.19 -16.35 30.58
C LEU A 1230 -43.79 -15.60 31.78
N ALA A 1231 -44.78 -14.74 31.56
CA ALA A 1231 -45.49 -14.03 32.62
C ALA A 1231 -46.60 -14.89 33.29
N SER A 1232 -46.87 -16.10 32.78
CA SER A 1232 -47.89 -17.02 33.31
C SER A 1232 -47.34 -18.12 34.23
N GLU A 1233 -46.02 -18.30 34.26
CA GLU A 1233 -45.27 -19.00 35.33
C GLU A 1233 -44.93 -18.02 36.46
#